data_AF-A0ABD5XRM8-F1
#
_entry.id   AF-A0ABD5XRM8-F1
#
_cell.length_a   1.000
_cell.length_b   1.000
_cell.length_c   1.000
_cell.angle_alpha   90.00
_cell.angle_beta   90.00
_cell.angle_gamma   90.00
#
_symmetry.space_group_name_H-M   'P 1'
#
loop_
_entity.id
_entity.type
_entity.pdbx_description
1 polymer ?
#
loop_
_entity_poly.entity_id
_entity_poly.type
_entity_poly.pdbx_seq_one_letter_code
_entity_poly.pdbx_strand_id
1 'polypeptide(L)'
;MDDDSHLRSRVSSVRATVRAALGSRATEDESESDAADAPAHEDARSDGGGPPSVVAESGGGDSHPVVDGADASSPSTATALDDLDDFSAAIERCIEGDLTVRVDVPDDPALARHARALNKLFEEWQTAMRTVDAFADQVSASTRIVADAAEESREESRSVAGSVDDIAAGARRQSESVEEVADEMRNLSATIEEVAASADEIRHATDEAVARGDRGKRAAETAIDELAAIGERTDATVERVAELDDRIDDITGIATKISDIAEQTNILALNASIEAARAGDAGAGFAVVADEVKALAEETQTATADIESTIETVRAESAATVDDITDTSDRLDEGSETIQDALSALDGVVSDLEETNGSLHEISDATDSQAATSQEVVSQADGVGEISDETAALAVDAAGSARRQTVSLSEAVAKIGALSDQADHLQESIDDYRLHGEASESRQTVVQFWHGMSGDKAEVLESLVDEFNADHDGVRVDTASKGSYRGTFDATLAAARSGTPPTIAQLYEVGTQRALDSGAFTPVESVLPDGASAGELVPEIANYYRHDGALWSMPFNASNPVLYYNADAFERAELDPDDPPGTFDEVTSAAATLKASGNVDYGATWANYSWFVEQWFAAAGECLFDADNGRSGTARTSHLDGPVGTRVFEWWRDLERNDLLYDPGVEARRDAREAFLDGRAAMLVDSSSSAASVVRGAADRGFTAEVGRYPAPESSREGVVVGGASLWVADGVASRKRAAAGEFIAWLTRPEQQRRWHRRTGYFPVHRRTRDLLRDDGWFDEHPGFAVAFDQLAETDDTPATRGARVGPFTTVRTIVSEGLSELFDGRDLDAVLATMDEQVSARLSEYENATDR
;
A
#
# COMPACT_ATOMS: atom_id res chain seq x y z
N MET A 1 22.57 -20.07 4.43
CA MET A 1 22.43 -21.54 4.35
C MET A 1 22.91 -22.26 5.63
N ASP A 2 23.07 -21.57 6.77
CA ASP A 2 23.46 -22.18 8.06
C ASP A 2 22.34 -22.18 9.13
N ASP A 3 21.21 -21.54 8.86
CA ASP A 3 20.11 -21.38 9.84
C ASP A 3 19.13 -22.57 9.88
N ASP A 4 19.19 -23.46 8.88
CA ASP A 4 18.30 -24.63 8.75
C ASP A 4 18.78 -25.85 9.58
N SER A 5 20.01 -25.80 10.11
CA SER A 5 20.60 -26.89 10.91
C SER A 5 20.12 -26.87 12.37
N HIS A 6 19.90 -25.68 12.94
CA HIS A 6 19.46 -25.50 14.32
C HIS A 6 17.97 -25.84 14.52
N LEU A 7 17.14 -25.57 13.51
CA LEU A 7 15.72 -25.96 13.49
C LEU A 7 15.54 -27.48 13.38
N ARG A 8 16.31 -28.17 12.54
CA ARG A 8 16.27 -29.64 12.41
C ARG A 8 16.72 -30.35 13.69
N SER A 9 17.69 -29.81 14.42
CA SER A 9 18.12 -30.34 15.71
C SER A 9 17.02 -30.25 16.77
N ARG A 10 16.31 -29.12 16.86
CA ARG A 10 15.22 -28.93 17.84
C ARG A 10 13.99 -29.78 17.53
N VAL A 11 13.64 -29.94 16.25
CA VAL A 11 12.54 -30.84 15.81
C VAL A 11 12.87 -32.32 16.08
N SER A 12 14.15 -32.72 15.95
CA SER A 12 14.58 -34.09 16.25
C SER A 12 14.51 -34.44 17.74
N SER A 13 14.83 -33.49 18.62
CA SER A 13 14.77 -33.64 20.08
C SER A 13 13.33 -33.73 20.60
N VAL A 14 12.40 -32.98 20.00
CA VAL A 14 10.96 -33.06 20.32
C VAL A 14 10.37 -34.38 19.82
N ARG A 15 10.74 -34.84 18.62
CA ARG A 15 10.32 -36.15 18.09
C ARG A 15 10.86 -37.33 18.91
N ALA A 16 12.06 -37.25 19.47
CA ALA A 16 12.61 -38.28 20.35
C ALA A 16 11.86 -38.36 21.70
N THR A 17 11.44 -37.21 22.23
CA THR A 17 10.70 -37.10 23.49
C THR A 17 9.25 -37.60 23.35
N VAL A 18 8.59 -37.29 22.23
CA VAL A 18 7.23 -37.78 21.93
C VAL A 18 7.23 -39.28 21.59
N ARG A 19 8.27 -39.79 20.93
CA ARG A 19 8.39 -41.23 20.60
C ARG A 19 8.74 -42.09 21.84
N ALA A 20 9.35 -41.51 22.88
CA ALA A 20 9.57 -42.16 24.16
C ALA A 20 8.31 -42.20 25.05
N ALA A 21 7.38 -41.25 24.88
CA ALA A 21 6.11 -41.21 25.59
C ALA A 21 5.03 -42.14 25.00
N LEU A 22 5.21 -42.64 23.76
CA LEU A 22 4.19 -43.40 23.03
C LEU A 22 4.65 -44.79 22.53
N GLY A 23 5.70 -45.35 23.10
CA GLY A 23 6.16 -46.68 22.72
C GLY A 23 5.26 -47.81 23.25
N SER A 24 4.31 -48.30 22.45
CA SER A 24 4.36 -49.68 21.91
C SER A 24 3.04 -50.11 21.25
N ARG A 25 2.98 -50.04 19.93
CA ARG A 25 2.55 -51.15 19.03
C ARG A 25 2.56 -50.63 17.60
N ALA A 26 3.62 -51.01 16.89
CA ALA A 26 3.66 -50.99 15.43
C ALA A 26 3.55 -52.45 14.96
N THR A 27 2.82 -52.64 13.87
CA THR A 27 2.89 -53.63 12.75
C THR A 27 1.46 -53.70 12.19
N GLU A 28 1.12 -53.59 10.91
CA GLU A 28 1.78 -53.59 9.60
C GLU A 28 0.64 -53.31 8.57
N ASP A 29 1.00 -52.85 7.36
CA ASP A 29 0.26 -52.94 6.07
C ASP A 29 -1.13 -52.29 5.94
N GLU A 30 -1.29 -51.24 5.11
CA GLU A 30 -1.36 -51.21 3.63
C GLU A 30 -2.78 -51.46 3.07
N SER A 31 -3.16 -50.57 2.15
CA SER A 31 -4.18 -50.68 1.07
C SER A 31 -5.67 -50.46 1.37
N GLU A 32 -6.13 -49.32 0.84
CA GLU A 32 -7.20 -49.17 -0.16
C GLU A 32 -8.62 -49.76 0.05
N SER A 33 -9.56 -48.82 -0.06
CA SER A 33 -10.78 -48.85 -0.87
C SER A 33 -12.08 -49.44 -0.31
N ASP A 34 -13.10 -48.62 -0.55
CA ASP A 34 -14.49 -48.94 -0.90
C ASP A 34 -15.46 -49.56 0.11
N ALA A 35 -16.42 -48.68 0.43
CA ALA A 35 -17.85 -48.85 0.15
C ALA A 35 -18.71 -49.76 1.04
N ALA A 36 -19.81 -49.13 1.44
CA ALA A 36 -21.14 -49.67 1.73
C ALA A 36 -21.30 -50.51 3.00
N ASP A 37 -22.04 -49.97 3.95
CA ASP A 37 -22.75 -50.78 4.95
C ASP A 37 -24.22 -50.38 5.05
N ALA A 38 -25.06 -51.37 4.76
CA ALA A 38 -26.36 -51.66 5.33
C ALA A 38 -26.75 -53.09 4.88
N PRO A 39 -27.59 -53.85 5.62
CA PRO A 39 -27.81 -53.86 7.05
C PRO A 39 -27.93 -55.31 7.64
N ALA A 40 -28.09 -55.36 8.97
CA ALA A 40 -28.98 -56.26 9.73
C ALA A 40 -28.67 -57.77 9.93
N HIS A 41 -28.65 -58.10 11.23
CA HIS A 41 -29.26 -59.24 11.93
C HIS A 41 -28.60 -60.64 12.00
N GLU A 42 -28.55 -61.09 13.27
CA GLU A 42 -28.77 -62.43 13.83
C GLU A 42 -27.60 -63.42 14.12
N ASP A 43 -27.62 -63.83 15.41
CA ASP A 43 -27.33 -65.13 16.00
C ASP A 43 -25.90 -65.65 16.25
N ALA A 44 -25.54 -65.51 17.54
CA ALA A 44 -25.38 -66.60 18.51
C ALA A 44 -24.01 -67.32 18.68
N ARG A 45 -23.50 -67.19 19.92
CA ARG A 45 -23.03 -68.24 20.87
C ARG A 45 -21.61 -68.12 21.44
N SER A 46 -21.63 -68.28 22.77
CA SER A 46 -20.74 -69.01 23.68
C SER A 46 -19.51 -68.34 24.31
N ASP A 47 -19.57 -68.42 25.63
CA ASP A 47 -18.52 -68.66 26.64
C ASP A 47 -17.65 -67.50 27.13
N GLY A 48 -17.90 -67.15 28.40
CA GLY A 48 -16.93 -67.56 29.43
C GLY A 48 -16.49 -66.48 30.41
N GLY A 49 -17.05 -66.52 31.63
CA GLY A 49 -16.34 -66.16 32.85
C GLY A 49 -16.55 -64.74 33.40
N GLY A 50 -17.46 -64.61 34.37
CA GLY A 50 -17.58 -63.41 35.22
C GLY A 50 -16.68 -63.44 36.47
N PRO A 51 -16.80 -62.42 37.34
CA PRO A 51 -16.64 -62.59 38.78
C PRO A 51 -17.90 -62.15 39.57
N PRO A 52 -18.08 -62.59 40.83
CA PRO A 52 -19.36 -62.51 41.52
C PRO A 52 -19.52 -61.29 42.43
N SER A 53 -20.77 -60.80 42.48
CA SER A 53 -21.35 -59.95 43.52
C SER A 53 -21.87 -60.78 44.69
N VAL A 54 -21.77 -60.27 45.92
CA VAL A 54 -22.47 -60.83 47.10
C VAL A 54 -23.53 -59.84 47.57
N VAL A 55 -24.77 -60.33 47.65
CA VAL A 55 -25.95 -59.65 48.20
C VAL A 55 -26.23 -60.20 49.59
N ALA A 56 -26.77 -59.34 50.45
CA ALA A 56 -27.20 -59.58 51.82
C ALA A 56 -28.34 -60.62 51.94
N GLU A 57 -28.37 -61.33 53.08
CA GLU A 57 -29.55 -62.03 53.57
C GLU A 57 -29.86 -61.63 55.03
N SER A 58 -31.15 -61.45 55.27
CA SER A 58 -31.80 -61.28 56.57
C SER A 58 -32.20 -62.63 57.17
N GLY A 59 -32.10 -62.77 58.50
CA GLY A 59 -32.73 -63.86 59.25
C GLY A 59 -32.70 -63.59 60.76
N GLY A 60 -33.85 -63.65 61.42
CA GLY A 60 -34.02 -63.34 62.84
C GLY A 60 -34.19 -64.56 63.76
N GLY A 61 -34.16 -64.26 65.08
CA GLY A 61 -34.72 -65.05 66.19
C GLY A 61 -33.74 -65.96 66.93
N ASP A 62 -33.42 -65.70 68.21
CA ASP A 62 -34.19 -66.21 69.37
C ASP A 62 -33.58 -65.76 70.73
N SER A 63 -34.40 -65.86 71.79
CA SER A 63 -34.28 -65.19 73.10
C SER A 63 -33.63 -65.95 74.28
N HIS A 64 -33.19 -65.15 75.30
CA HIS A 64 -33.04 -65.39 76.77
C HIS A 64 -31.73 -65.99 77.36
N PRO A 65 -31.39 -65.73 78.66
CA PRO A 65 -31.57 -64.52 79.49
C PRO A 65 -30.34 -64.10 80.37
N VAL A 66 -30.48 -62.89 80.92
CA VAL A 66 -29.80 -62.15 82.02
C VAL A 66 -29.00 -62.95 83.08
N VAL A 67 -27.81 -62.42 83.45
CA VAL A 67 -27.26 -62.47 84.82
C VAL A 67 -26.76 -61.08 85.21
N ASP A 68 -27.25 -60.60 86.35
CA ASP A 68 -26.96 -59.33 87.02
C ASP A 68 -25.91 -59.56 88.13
N GLY A 69 -25.07 -58.57 88.46
CA GLY A 69 -24.05 -58.72 89.52
C GLY A 69 -23.00 -57.62 89.70
N ALA A 70 -23.42 -56.47 90.25
CA ALA A 70 -22.80 -55.68 91.33
C ALA A 70 -21.30 -55.24 91.29
N ASP A 71 -21.13 -53.92 91.15
CA ASP A 71 -20.48 -52.95 92.07
C ASP A 71 -19.00 -53.08 92.50
N ALA A 72 -18.17 -52.12 92.08
CA ALA A 72 -17.08 -51.53 92.87
C ALA A 72 -16.56 -50.23 92.24
N SER A 73 -16.99 -49.09 92.77
CA SER A 73 -16.49 -47.74 92.47
C SER A 73 -15.15 -47.47 93.17
N SER A 74 -14.11 -47.17 92.39
CA SER A 74 -12.82 -46.64 92.85
C SER A 74 -12.64 -45.22 92.26
N PRO A 75 -11.87 -44.30 92.88
CA PRO A 75 -11.70 -42.94 92.36
C PRO A 75 -11.09 -42.91 90.94
N SER A 76 -10.32 -43.94 90.56
CA SER A 76 -9.77 -44.08 89.20
C SER A 76 -10.79 -44.52 88.16
N THR A 77 -11.91 -45.13 88.56
CA THR A 77 -12.97 -45.54 87.62
C THR A 77 -13.90 -44.38 87.28
N ALA A 78 -14.05 -43.37 88.15
CA ALA A 78 -14.86 -42.18 87.86
C ALA A 78 -14.16 -41.25 86.85
N THR A 79 -12.87 -40.98 87.01
CA THR A 79 -12.10 -40.16 86.05
C THR A 79 -11.96 -40.86 84.69
N ALA A 80 -11.80 -42.18 84.67
CA ALA A 80 -11.80 -42.96 83.44
C ALA A 80 -13.18 -43.03 82.74
N LEU A 81 -14.28 -42.82 83.46
CA LEU A 81 -15.63 -42.71 82.87
C LEU A 81 -15.85 -41.32 82.27
N ASP A 82 -15.42 -40.24 82.94
CA ASP A 82 -15.45 -38.87 82.39
C ASP A 82 -14.60 -38.78 81.11
N ASP A 83 -13.38 -39.35 81.11
CA ASP A 83 -12.53 -39.41 79.92
C ASP A 83 -13.22 -40.18 78.77
N LEU A 84 -13.99 -41.24 79.05
CA LEU A 84 -14.71 -42.00 78.02
C LEU A 84 -15.93 -41.24 77.45
N ASP A 85 -16.58 -40.42 78.27
CA ASP A 85 -17.67 -39.54 77.84
C ASP A 85 -17.14 -38.42 76.93
N ASP A 86 -15.96 -37.86 77.24
CA ASP A 86 -15.28 -36.86 76.39
C ASP A 86 -14.87 -37.42 75.01
N PHE A 87 -14.41 -38.67 74.96
CA PHE A 87 -14.16 -39.36 73.69
C PHE A 87 -15.45 -39.54 72.88
N SER A 88 -16.54 -39.96 73.53
CA SER A 88 -17.83 -40.17 72.88
C SER A 88 -18.38 -38.87 72.33
N ALA A 89 -18.32 -37.78 73.11
CA ALA A 89 -18.75 -36.45 72.68
C ALA A 89 -17.93 -35.90 71.50
N ALA A 90 -16.61 -36.14 71.47
CA ALA A 90 -15.78 -35.73 70.35
C ALA A 90 -16.05 -36.55 69.09
N ILE A 91 -16.31 -37.85 69.22
CA ILE A 91 -16.72 -38.70 68.11
C ILE A 91 -18.08 -38.25 67.56
N GLU A 92 -19.05 -37.96 68.43
CA GLU A 92 -20.37 -37.44 68.01
C GLU A 92 -20.24 -36.12 67.25
N ARG A 93 -19.46 -35.16 67.76
CA ARG A 93 -19.18 -33.90 67.05
C ARG A 93 -18.49 -34.09 65.71
N CYS A 94 -17.55 -35.04 65.62
CA CYS A 94 -16.91 -35.39 64.36
C CYS A 94 -17.90 -36.05 63.37
N ILE A 95 -18.83 -36.87 63.85
CA ILE A 95 -19.92 -37.47 63.04
C ILE A 95 -20.87 -36.38 62.53
N GLU A 96 -21.11 -35.35 63.34
CA GLU A 96 -21.90 -34.17 62.98
C GLU A 96 -21.16 -33.19 62.05
N GLY A 97 -19.96 -33.52 61.59
CA GLY A 97 -19.20 -32.77 60.59
C GLY A 97 -18.10 -31.86 61.17
N ASP A 98 -17.96 -31.73 62.49
CA ASP A 98 -16.90 -30.91 63.10
C ASP A 98 -15.56 -31.66 63.17
N LEU A 99 -14.81 -31.66 62.06
CA LEU A 99 -13.49 -32.27 61.97
C LEU A 99 -12.39 -31.47 62.71
N THR A 100 -12.73 -30.31 63.28
CA THR A 100 -11.80 -29.52 64.11
C THR A 100 -11.74 -29.99 65.57
N VAL A 101 -12.68 -30.85 65.99
CA VAL A 101 -12.75 -31.37 67.36
C VAL A 101 -11.50 -32.18 67.72
N ARG A 102 -11.02 -32.02 68.95
CA ARG A 102 -9.90 -32.78 69.52
C ARG A 102 -10.24 -33.19 70.95
N VAL A 103 -9.82 -34.38 71.33
CA VAL A 103 -9.94 -34.89 72.71
C VAL A 103 -8.68 -34.53 73.48
N ASP A 104 -8.85 -34.04 74.70
CA ASP A 104 -7.72 -33.81 75.62
C ASP A 104 -7.04 -35.14 75.97
N VAL A 105 -5.72 -35.13 76.15
CA VAL A 105 -4.95 -36.36 76.38
C VAL A 105 -4.92 -36.66 77.88
N PRO A 106 -5.56 -37.73 78.37
CA PRO A 106 -5.60 -38.02 79.80
C PRO A 106 -4.24 -38.47 80.34
N ASP A 107 -4.05 -38.37 81.66
CA ASP A 107 -2.82 -38.82 82.32
C ASP A 107 -2.68 -40.36 82.34
N ASP A 108 -3.79 -41.10 82.20
CA ASP A 108 -3.77 -42.56 82.11
C ASP A 108 -3.10 -43.03 80.80
N PRO A 109 -2.03 -43.85 80.85
CA PRO A 109 -1.26 -44.23 79.65
C PRO A 109 -2.04 -45.07 78.63
N ALA A 110 -3.07 -45.80 79.06
CA ALA A 110 -3.92 -46.58 78.17
C ALA A 110 -4.91 -45.66 77.44
N LEU A 111 -5.58 -44.76 78.15
CA LEU A 111 -6.51 -43.78 77.56
C LEU A 111 -5.77 -42.73 76.69
N ALA A 112 -4.62 -42.23 77.13
CA ALA A 112 -3.77 -41.31 76.38
C ALA A 112 -3.38 -41.84 74.98
N ARG A 113 -3.24 -43.16 74.84
CA ARG A 113 -2.93 -43.80 73.55
C ARG A 113 -4.12 -43.74 72.60
N HIS A 114 -5.33 -43.95 73.12
CA HIS A 114 -6.55 -43.90 72.34
C HIS A 114 -6.88 -42.45 71.96
N ALA A 115 -6.69 -41.48 72.86
CA ALA A 115 -6.90 -40.05 72.56
C ALA A 115 -5.99 -39.58 71.42
N ARG A 116 -4.70 -39.94 71.47
CA ARG A 116 -3.75 -39.63 70.39
C ARG A 116 -4.10 -40.31 69.06
N ALA A 117 -4.53 -41.58 69.10
CA ALA A 117 -4.94 -42.30 67.90
C ALA A 117 -6.20 -41.68 67.26
N LEU A 118 -7.17 -41.28 68.09
CA LEU A 118 -8.41 -40.65 67.64
C LEU A 118 -8.18 -39.24 67.10
N ASN A 119 -7.38 -38.41 67.78
CA ASN A 119 -6.99 -37.09 67.29
C ASN A 119 -6.23 -37.18 65.95
N LYS A 120 -5.36 -38.19 65.80
CA LYS A 120 -4.67 -38.46 64.54
C LYS A 120 -5.64 -38.87 63.43
N LEU A 121 -6.66 -39.68 63.74
CA LEU A 121 -7.72 -40.04 62.79
C LEU A 121 -8.51 -38.80 62.33
N PHE A 122 -8.91 -37.93 63.27
CA PHE A 122 -9.59 -36.67 62.95
C PHE A 122 -8.73 -35.76 62.09
N GLU A 123 -7.43 -35.67 62.38
CA GLU A 123 -6.47 -34.89 61.59
C GLU A 123 -6.26 -35.45 60.17
N GLU A 124 -6.11 -36.78 60.02
CA GLU A 124 -6.00 -37.42 58.71
C GLU A 124 -7.28 -37.25 57.88
N TRP A 125 -8.45 -37.38 58.50
CA TRP A 125 -9.74 -37.18 57.82
C TRP A 125 -9.95 -35.70 57.44
N GLN A 126 -9.67 -34.76 58.35
CA GLN A 126 -9.70 -33.33 58.06
C GLN A 126 -8.79 -32.97 56.89
N THR A 127 -7.57 -33.54 56.85
CA THR A 127 -6.60 -33.34 55.76
C THR A 127 -7.11 -33.92 54.44
N ALA A 128 -7.72 -35.11 54.46
CA ALA A 128 -8.33 -35.72 53.29
C ALA A 128 -9.46 -34.85 52.74
N MET A 129 -10.38 -34.37 53.59
CA MET A 129 -11.49 -33.51 53.16
C MET A 129 -11.01 -32.17 52.61
N ARG A 130 -10.01 -31.53 53.22
CA ARG A 130 -9.35 -30.33 52.65
C ARG A 130 -8.70 -30.59 51.29
N THR A 131 -8.15 -31.78 51.08
CA THR A 131 -7.53 -32.12 49.79
C THR A 131 -8.60 -32.27 48.71
N VAL A 132 -9.75 -32.85 49.05
CA VAL A 132 -10.89 -32.98 48.11
C VAL A 132 -11.52 -31.61 47.84
N ASP A 133 -11.68 -30.76 48.86
CA ASP A 133 -12.14 -29.36 48.73
C ASP A 133 -11.20 -28.57 47.80
N ALA A 134 -9.90 -28.62 48.13
CA ALA A 134 -8.74 -28.26 47.32
C ALA A 134 -8.90 -28.55 45.82
N PHE A 135 -9.17 -29.82 45.56
CA PHE A 135 -9.28 -30.37 44.23
C PHE A 135 -10.57 -29.96 43.52
N ALA A 136 -11.70 -29.92 44.22
CA ALA A 136 -12.98 -29.47 43.67
C ALA A 136 -12.92 -28.00 43.23
N ASP A 137 -12.34 -27.14 44.07
CA ASP A 137 -12.04 -25.73 43.75
C ASP A 137 -11.16 -25.61 42.50
N GLN A 138 -10.09 -26.41 42.44
CA GLN A 138 -9.16 -26.42 41.31
C GLN A 138 -9.85 -26.89 40.01
N VAL A 139 -10.74 -27.90 40.09
CA VAL A 139 -11.53 -28.37 38.95
C VAL A 139 -12.51 -27.30 38.49
N SER A 140 -13.27 -26.66 39.39
CA SER A 140 -14.22 -25.58 39.08
C SER A 140 -13.52 -24.34 38.47
N ALA A 141 -12.31 -24.01 38.92
CA ALA A 141 -11.50 -22.96 38.32
C ALA A 141 -10.98 -23.36 36.93
N SER A 142 -10.52 -24.61 36.76
CA SER A 142 -10.00 -25.10 35.48
C SER A 142 -11.09 -25.24 34.43
N THR A 143 -12.28 -25.72 34.81
CA THR A 143 -13.44 -25.83 33.89
C THR A 143 -13.87 -24.47 33.37
N ARG A 144 -13.90 -23.43 34.22
CA ARG A 144 -14.16 -22.04 33.78
C ARG A 144 -13.15 -21.55 32.74
N ILE A 145 -11.85 -21.75 32.99
CA ILE A 145 -10.80 -21.36 32.05
C ILE A 145 -10.97 -22.06 30.69
N VAL A 146 -11.26 -23.36 30.69
CA VAL A 146 -11.44 -24.13 29.45
C VAL A 146 -12.75 -23.75 28.74
N ALA A 147 -13.82 -23.43 29.49
CA ALA A 147 -15.08 -22.96 28.92
C ALA A 147 -14.89 -21.61 28.20
N ASP A 148 -14.20 -20.66 28.82
CA ASP A 148 -13.90 -19.35 28.23
C ASP A 148 -13.04 -19.49 26.98
N ALA A 149 -11.98 -20.30 27.04
CA ALA A 149 -11.12 -20.59 25.89
C ALA A 149 -11.88 -21.27 24.74
N ALA A 150 -12.86 -22.13 25.05
CA ALA A 150 -13.69 -22.79 24.05
C ALA A 150 -14.70 -21.83 23.39
N GLU A 151 -15.23 -20.85 24.13
CA GLU A 151 -16.11 -19.81 23.59
C GLU A 151 -15.33 -18.81 22.72
N GLU A 152 -14.14 -18.41 23.15
CA GLU A 152 -13.21 -17.59 22.35
C GLU A 152 -12.85 -18.29 21.03
N SER A 153 -12.44 -19.56 21.10
CA SER A 153 -12.11 -20.34 19.91
C SER A 153 -13.33 -20.55 18.98
N ARG A 154 -14.57 -20.55 19.52
CA ARG A 154 -15.80 -20.55 18.70
C ARG A 154 -16.00 -19.23 17.97
N GLU A 155 -15.77 -18.10 18.63
CA GLU A 155 -15.87 -16.78 18.01
C GLU A 155 -14.80 -16.60 16.93
N GLU A 156 -13.56 -16.98 17.21
CA GLU A 156 -12.48 -17.02 16.21
C GLU A 156 -12.83 -17.93 15.04
N SER A 157 -13.36 -19.13 15.29
CA SER A 157 -13.80 -20.05 14.21
C SER A 157 -14.90 -19.45 13.34
N ARG A 158 -15.83 -18.66 13.91
CA ARG A 158 -16.84 -17.93 13.12
C ARG A 158 -16.23 -16.79 12.32
N SER A 159 -15.29 -16.05 12.90
CA SER A 159 -14.56 -15.00 12.21
C SER A 159 -13.73 -15.55 11.04
N VAL A 160 -13.07 -16.69 11.24
CA VAL A 160 -12.37 -17.44 10.19
C VAL A 160 -13.33 -17.86 9.09
N ALA A 161 -14.50 -18.43 9.43
CA ALA A 161 -15.49 -18.81 8.43
C ALA A 161 -15.97 -17.61 7.59
N GLY A 162 -16.21 -16.44 8.22
CA GLY A 162 -16.59 -15.22 7.52
C GLY A 162 -15.48 -14.68 6.61
N SER A 163 -14.26 -14.60 7.13
CA SER A 163 -13.08 -14.16 6.35
C SER A 163 -12.83 -15.06 5.14
N VAL A 164 -13.07 -16.36 5.30
CA VAL A 164 -12.92 -17.34 4.22
C VAL A 164 -14.07 -17.25 3.19
N ASP A 165 -15.30 -16.96 3.62
CA ASP A 165 -16.40 -16.66 2.71
C ASP A 165 -16.08 -15.41 1.86
N ASP A 166 -15.43 -14.39 2.44
CA ASP A 166 -14.95 -13.19 1.72
C ASP A 166 -13.84 -13.53 0.72
N ILE A 167 -12.90 -14.41 1.07
CA ILE A 167 -11.87 -14.93 0.14
C ILE A 167 -12.53 -15.65 -1.04
N ALA A 168 -13.52 -16.52 -0.79
CA ALA A 168 -14.24 -17.21 -1.85
C ALA A 168 -14.99 -16.23 -2.78
N ALA A 169 -15.57 -15.16 -2.21
CA ALA A 169 -16.21 -14.11 -3.00
C ALA A 169 -15.20 -13.28 -3.81
N GLY A 170 -14.03 -12.97 -3.22
CA GLY A 170 -12.94 -12.30 -3.90
C GLY A 170 -12.39 -13.10 -5.07
N ALA A 171 -12.17 -14.40 -4.88
CA ALA A 171 -11.69 -15.30 -5.94
C ALA A 171 -12.68 -15.40 -7.11
N ARG A 172 -13.99 -15.42 -6.86
CA ARG A 172 -15.00 -15.38 -7.95
C ARG A 172 -14.95 -14.07 -8.74
N ARG A 173 -14.85 -12.93 -8.04
CA ARG A 173 -14.69 -11.62 -8.71
C ARG A 173 -13.39 -11.54 -9.52
N GLN A 174 -12.33 -12.17 -9.03
CA GLN A 174 -11.06 -12.26 -9.76
C GLN A 174 -11.20 -13.10 -11.03
N SER A 175 -11.93 -14.22 -10.97
CA SER A 175 -12.25 -15.03 -12.16
C SER A 175 -13.05 -14.22 -13.20
N GLU A 176 -14.08 -13.48 -12.77
CA GLU A 176 -14.85 -12.58 -13.65
C GLU A 176 -13.97 -11.48 -14.29
N SER A 177 -13.07 -10.87 -13.52
CA SER A 177 -12.14 -9.84 -14.04
C SER A 177 -11.13 -10.41 -15.04
N VAL A 178 -10.70 -11.66 -14.84
CA VAL A 178 -9.80 -12.38 -15.74
C VAL A 178 -10.48 -12.73 -17.05
N GLU A 179 -11.77 -13.11 -17.03
CA GLU A 179 -12.56 -13.32 -18.24
C GLU A 179 -12.66 -12.03 -19.07
N GLU A 180 -12.87 -10.87 -18.42
CA GLU A 180 -12.88 -9.56 -19.09
C GLU A 180 -11.52 -9.24 -19.76
N VAL A 181 -10.41 -9.51 -19.08
CA VAL A 181 -9.07 -9.35 -19.67
C VAL A 181 -8.88 -10.27 -20.88
N ALA A 182 -9.33 -11.53 -20.79
CA ALA A 182 -9.23 -12.46 -21.91
C ALA A 182 -10.07 -12.01 -23.11
N ASP A 183 -11.24 -11.42 -22.88
CA ASP A 183 -12.07 -10.82 -23.94
C ASP A 183 -11.39 -9.61 -24.59
N GLU A 184 -10.78 -8.73 -23.81
CA GLU A 184 -10.07 -7.57 -24.36
C GLU A 184 -8.85 -7.99 -25.19
N MET A 185 -8.16 -9.05 -24.78
CA MET A 185 -7.04 -9.61 -25.57
C MET A 185 -7.50 -10.27 -26.87
N ARG A 186 -8.71 -10.83 -26.93
CA ARG A 186 -9.33 -11.31 -28.18
C ARG A 186 -9.63 -10.15 -29.12
N ASN A 187 -10.11 -9.01 -28.59
CA ASN A 187 -10.29 -7.79 -29.37
C ASN A 187 -8.95 -7.26 -29.91
N LEU A 188 -7.91 -7.23 -29.08
CA LEU A 188 -6.57 -6.83 -29.51
C LEU A 188 -6.05 -7.73 -30.64
N SER A 189 -6.26 -9.04 -30.54
CA SER A 189 -5.88 -9.99 -31.59
C SER A 189 -6.58 -9.69 -32.93
N ALA A 190 -7.85 -9.29 -32.91
CA ALA A 190 -8.55 -8.87 -34.12
C ALA A 190 -7.93 -7.59 -34.72
N THR A 191 -7.57 -6.61 -33.89
CA THR A 191 -6.90 -5.38 -34.39
C THR A 191 -5.50 -5.66 -34.94
N ILE A 192 -4.77 -6.61 -34.36
CA ILE A 192 -3.46 -7.08 -34.87
C ILE A 192 -3.62 -7.68 -36.26
N GLU A 193 -4.64 -8.51 -36.50
CA GLU A 193 -4.94 -9.06 -37.83
C GLU A 193 -5.31 -7.96 -38.84
N GLU A 194 -6.06 -6.93 -38.42
CA GLU A 194 -6.40 -5.78 -39.28
C GLU A 194 -5.16 -4.96 -39.67
N VAL A 195 -4.23 -4.75 -38.73
CA VAL A 195 -2.96 -4.07 -38.99
C VAL A 195 -2.09 -4.89 -39.93
N ALA A 196 -1.99 -6.21 -39.73
CA ALA A 196 -1.26 -7.11 -40.61
C ALA A 196 -1.80 -7.07 -42.05
N ALA A 197 -3.12 -7.14 -42.21
CA ALA A 197 -3.77 -7.04 -43.52
C ALA A 197 -3.50 -5.69 -44.19
N SER A 198 -3.59 -4.58 -43.42
CA SER A 198 -3.31 -3.24 -43.92
C SER A 198 -1.86 -3.08 -44.37
N ALA A 199 -0.90 -3.61 -43.60
CA ALA A 199 0.51 -3.59 -43.97
C ALA A 199 0.77 -4.36 -45.28
N ASP A 200 0.12 -5.51 -45.47
CA ASP A 200 0.25 -6.31 -46.70
C ASP A 200 -0.36 -5.60 -47.92
N GLU A 201 -1.49 -4.92 -47.76
CA GLU A 201 -2.10 -4.09 -48.81
C GLU A 201 -1.19 -2.93 -49.22
N ILE A 202 -0.59 -2.23 -48.25
CA ILE A 202 0.35 -1.12 -48.52
C ILE A 202 1.61 -1.65 -49.21
N ARG A 203 2.11 -2.82 -48.80
CA ARG A 203 3.26 -3.48 -49.44
C ARG A 203 2.98 -3.76 -50.92
N HIS A 204 1.80 -4.30 -51.23
CA HIS A 204 1.40 -4.55 -52.62
C HIS A 204 1.30 -3.26 -53.44
N ALA A 205 0.72 -2.19 -52.87
CA ALA A 205 0.62 -0.90 -53.53
C ALA A 205 2.00 -0.26 -53.77
N THR A 206 2.94 -0.45 -52.85
CA THR A 206 4.32 0.03 -52.94
C THR A 206 5.09 -0.71 -54.03
N ASP A 207 5.00 -2.04 -54.09
CA ASP A 207 5.58 -2.86 -55.16
C ASP A 207 5.08 -2.43 -56.56
N GLU A 208 3.77 -2.17 -56.68
CA GLU A 208 3.21 -1.64 -57.93
C GLU A 208 3.72 -0.24 -58.28
N ALA A 209 3.91 0.62 -57.29
CA ALA A 209 4.40 1.98 -57.48
C ALA A 209 5.86 1.98 -57.94
N VAL A 210 6.71 1.13 -57.35
CA VAL A 210 8.10 0.89 -57.82
C VAL A 210 8.10 0.41 -59.26
N ALA A 211 7.28 -0.58 -59.60
CA ALA A 211 7.17 -1.09 -60.98
C ALA A 211 6.64 -0.05 -61.98
N ARG A 212 5.85 0.94 -61.53
CA ARG A 212 5.43 2.10 -62.34
C ARG A 212 6.56 3.11 -62.49
N GLY A 213 7.30 3.41 -61.41
CA GLY A 213 8.49 4.26 -61.43
C GLY A 213 9.53 3.77 -62.43
N ASP A 214 9.88 2.48 -62.39
CA ASP A 214 10.81 1.84 -63.33
C ASP A 214 10.35 1.90 -64.80
N ARG A 215 9.04 1.84 -65.04
CA ARG A 215 8.49 2.02 -66.39
C ARG A 215 8.58 3.47 -66.83
N GLY A 216 8.33 4.41 -65.92
CA GLY A 216 8.50 5.85 -66.16
C GLY A 216 9.94 6.21 -66.51
N LYS A 217 10.90 5.68 -65.74
CA LYS A 217 12.34 5.87 -65.97
C LYS A 217 12.76 5.41 -67.36
N ARG A 218 12.41 4.17 -67.74
CA ARG A 218 12.71 3.63 -69.08
C ARG A 218 12.08 4.43 -70.22
N ALA A 219 10.86 4.96 -70.02
CA ALA A 219 10.21 5.81 -71.00
C ALA A 219 10.92 7.17 -71.15
N ALA A 220 11.38 7.75 -70.04
CA ALA A 220 12.17 8.98 -70.04
C ALA A 220 13.54 8.78 -70.72
N GLU A 221 14.25 7.68 -70.42
CA GLU A 221 15.50 7.30 -71.08
C GLU A 221 15.32 7.17 -72.60
N THR A 222 14.24 6.49 -73.04
CA THR A 222 13.91 6.36 -74.46
C THR A 222 13.65 7.73 -75.11
N ALA A 223 13.00 8.65 -74.39
CA ALA A 223 12.73 9.99 -74.91
C ALA A 223 14.01 10.83 -75.06
N ILE A 224 14.97 10.69 -74.14
CA ILE A 224 16.30 11.30 -74.26
C ILE A 224 17.03 10.78 -75.51
N ASP A 225 17.01 9.46 -75.74
CA ASP A 225 17.64 8.85 -76.92
C ASP A 225 17.01 9.38 -78.23
N GLU A 226 15.69 9.54 -78.28
CA GLU A 226 14.99 10.11 -79.45
C GLU A 226 15.31 11.58 -79.66
N LEU A 227 15.39 12.39 -78.59
CA LEU A 227 15.80 13.79 -78.69
C LEU A 227 17.24 13.93 -79.21
N ALA A 228 18.16 13.07 -78.75
CA ALA A 228 19.53 13.03 -79.26
C ALA A 228 19.57 12.68 -80.75
N ALA A 229 18.79 11.69 -81.19
CA ALA A 229 18.69 11.33 -82.60
C ALA A 229 18.08 12.45 -83.47
N ILE A 230 17.13 13.23 -82.92
CA ILE A 230 16.60 14.42 -83.58
C ILE A 230 17.67 15.51 -83.67
N GLY A 231 18.47 15.71 -82.62
CA GLY A 231 19.63 16.61 -82.61
C GLY A 231 20.60 16.30 -83.74
N GLU A 232 21.05 15.04 -83.87
CA GLU A 232 21.96 14.61 -84.94
C GLU A 232 21.39 14.86 -86.35
N ARG A 233 20.07 14.66 -86.54
CA ARG A 233 19.40 14.94 -87.82
C ARG A 233 19.29 16.44 -88.11
N THR A 234 19.18 17.24 -87.06
CA THR A 234 19.10 18.70 -87.12
C THR A 234 20.47 19.26 -87.55
N ASP A 235 21.56 18.78 -86.95
CA ASP A 235 22.94 19.10 -87.36
C ASP A 235 23.20 18.73 -88.82
N ALA A 236 22.82 17.53 -89.24
CA ALA A 236 22.94 17.09 -90.63
C ALA A 236 22.09 17.93 -91.61
N THR A 237 21.07 18.63 -91.12
CA THR A 237 20.28 19.56 -91.94
C THR A 237 21.00 20.89 -92.09
N VAL A 238 21.65 21.41 -91.04
CA VAL A 238 22.54 22.59 -91.11
C VAL A 238 23.63 22.37 -92.16
N GLU A 239 24.30 21.22 -92.16
CA GLU A 239 25.34 20.89 -93.14
C GLU A 239 24.82 20.93 -94.59
N ARG A 240 23.60 20.44 -94.83
CA ARG A 240 22.98 20.45 -96.17
C ARG A 240 22.59 21.85 -96.62
N VAL A 241 22.15 22.70 -95.69
CA VAL A 241 21.85 24.11 -95.99
C VAL A 241 23.14 24.88 -96.27
N ALA A 242 24.23 24.58 -95.56
CA ALA A 242 25.55 25.13 -95.87
C ALA A 242 26.03 24.72 -97.27
N GLU A 243 25.87 23.45 -97.66
CA GLU A 243 26.20 23.01 -99.04
C GLU A 243 25.31 23.70 -100.09
N LEU A 244 24.05 24.02 -99.75
CA LEU A 244 23.18 24.78 -100.62
C LEU A 244 23.67 26.23 -100.80
N ASP A 245 24.11 26.90 -99.73
CA ASP A 245 24.68 28.25 -99.79
C ASP A 245 25.93 28.28 -100.69
N ASP A 246 26.82 27.28 -100.57
CA ASP A 246 27.99 27.13 -101.46
C ASP A 246 27.58 26.99 -102.94
N ARG A 247 26.55 26.18 -103.23
CA ARG A 247 26.02 26.00 -104.59
C ARG A 247 25.35 27.27 -105.12
N ILE A 248 24.71 28.05 -104.26
CA ILE A 248 24.13 29.34 -104.62
C ILE A 248 25.23 30.31 -105.03
N ASP A 249 26.32 30.39 -104.26
CA ASP A 249 27.49 31.23 -104.59
C ASP A 249 28.11 30.84 -105.95
N ASP A 250 28.19 29.53 -106.27
CA ASP A 250 28.63 29.05 -107.59
C ASP A 250 27.71 29.54 -108.73
N ILE A 251 26.38 29.48 -108.53
CA ILE A 251 25.39 29.95 -109.51
C ILE A 251 25.49 31.47 -109.69
N THR A 252 25.67 32.23 -108.61
CA THR A 252 25.92 33.67 -108.67
C THR A 252 27.14 33.96 -109.55
N GLY A 253 28.25 33.24 -109.34
CA GLY A 253 29.45 33.40 -110.16
C GLY A 253 29.22 33.10 -111.66
N ILE A 254 28.40 32.09 -111.97
CA ILE A 254 28.01 31.77 -113.36
C ILE A 254 27.12 32.87 -113.94
N ALA A 255 26.11 33.34 -113.19
CA ALA A 255 25.19 34.39 -113.61
C ALA A 255 25.95 35.69 -113.92
N THR A 256 26.83 36.15 -113.02
CA THR A 256 27.67 37.33 -113.26
C THR A 256 28.49 37.19 -114.55
N LYS A 257 29.08 36.02 -114.79
CA LYS A 257 29.84 35.75 -116.02
C LYS A 257 28.96 35.78 -117.28
N ILE A 258 27.72 35.29 -117.21
CA ILE A 258 26.76 35.36 -118.32
C ILE A 258 26.36 36.82 -118.58
N SER A 259 26.13 37.60 -117.53
CA SER A 259 25.84 39.04 -117.61
C SER A 259 26.98 39.78 -118.31
N ASP A 260 28.23 39.54 -117.90
CA ASP A 260 29.43 40.11 -118.52
C ASP A 260 29.55 39.74 -120.01
N ILE A 261 29.26 38.48 -120.37
CA ILE A 261 29.27 38.02 -121.77
C ILE A 261 28.16 38.71 -122.58
N ALA A 262 26.97 38.84 -122.01
CA ALA A 262 25.84 39.50 -122.64
C ALA A 262 26.11 41.00 -122.83
N GLU A 263 26.74 41.67 -121.86
CA GLU A 263 27.18 43.06 -122.00
C GLU A 263 28.24 43.21 -123.10
N GLN A 264 29.25 42.34 -123.14
CA GLN A 264 30.25 42.32 -124.22
C GLN A 264 29.60 42.06 -125.58
N THR A 265 28.64 41.14 -125.65
CA THR A 265 27.90 40.81 -126.87
C THR A 265 27.04 41.98 -127.33
N ASN A 266 26.41 42.69 -126.40
CA ASN A 266 25.68 43.94 -126.67
C ASN A 266 26.60 45.04 -127.21
N ILE A 267 27.81 45.21 -126.65
CA ILE A 267 28.82 46.16 -127.14
C ILE A 267 29.32 45.75 -128.55
N LEU A 268 29.53 44.46 -128.80
CA LEU A 268 29.90 43.93 -130.12
C LEU A 268 28.79 44.14 -131.15
N ALA A 269 27.55 43.88 -130.77
CA ALA A 269 26.37 44.11 -131.60
C ALA A 269 26.17 45.60 -131.89
N LEU A 270 26.36 46.47 -130.90
CA LEU A 270 26.32 47.93 -131.07
C LEU A 270 27.38 48.42 -132.05
N ASN A 271 28.62 47.92 -131.92
CA ASN A 271 29.70 48.22 -132.86
C ASN A 271 29.39 47.70 -134.27
N ALA A 272 28.75 46.53 -134.40
CA ALA A 272 28.32 45.97 -135.67
C ALA A 272 27.16 46.75 -136.30
N SER A 273 26.16 47.21 -135.53
CA SER A 273 25.08 48.09 -136.02
C SER A 273 25.62 49.45 -136.48
N ILE A 274 26.64 50.00 -135.80
CA ILE A 274 27.34 51.23 -136.21
C ILE A 274 28.07 51.03 -137.55
N GLU A 275 28.80 49.91 -137.72
CA GLU A 275 29.55 49.64 -138.95
C GLU A 275 28.62 49.27 -140.12
N ALA A 276 27.48 48.62 -139.85
CA ALA A 276 26.42 48.38 -140.83
C ALA A 276 25.76 49.68 -141.32
N ALA A 277 25.56 50.67 -140.44
CA ALA A 277 25.08 52.01 -140.80
C ALA A 277 26.09 52.81 -141.65
N ARG A 278 27.40 52.54 -141.50
CA ARG A 278 28.48 53.13 -142.31
C ARG A 278 28.57 52.59 -143.74
N ALA A 279 28.13 51.36 -143.98
CA ALA A 279 28.23 50.68 -145.28
C ALA A 279 27.09 51.02 -146.27
N GLY A 280 26.11 51.83 -145.88
CA GLY A 280 24.98 52.25 -146.74
C GLY A 280 24.13 51.06 -147.24
N ASP A 281 23.66 51.10 -148.48
CA ASP A 281 22.75 50.08 -149.06
C ASP A 281 23.32 48.64 -149.03
N ALA A 282 24.64 48.46 -148.92
CA ALA A 282 25.29 47.15 -148.82
C ALA A 282 25.27 46.54 -147.40
N GLY A 283 24.98 47.35 -146.36
CA GLY A 283 24.98 46.95 -144.95
C GLY A 283 23.61 46.59 -144.37
N ALA A 284 22.52 46.81 -145.13
CA ALA A 284 21.15 46.68 -144.63
C ALA A 284 20.79 45.28 -144.07
N GLY A 285 21.30 44.21 -144.67
CA GLY A 285 21.12 42.85 -144.16
C GLY A 285 21.92 42.55 -142.88
N PHE A 286 23.07 43.21 -142.68
CA PHE A 286 23.90 43.07 -141.49
C PHE A 286 23.35 43.87 -140.30
N ALA A 287 22.73 45.03 -140.54
CA ALA A 287 22.09 45.83 -139.50
C ALA A 287 20.97 45.07 -138.79
N VAL A 288 20.13 44.33 -139.54
CA VAL A 288 19.05 43.50 -138.96
C VAL A 288 19.62 42.42 -138.04
N VAL A 289 20.71 41.76 -138.42
CA VAL A 289 21.35 40.73 -137.58
C VAL A 289 21.99 41.35 -136.34
N ALA A 290 22.62 42.52 -136.46
CA ALA A 290 23.24 43.19 -135.32
C ALA A 290 22.17 43.69 -134.31
N ASP A 291 21.05 44.23 -134.77
CA ASP A 291 19.94 44.62 -133.90
C ASP A 291 19.28 43.40 -133.24
N GLU A 292 19.18 42.26 -133.94
CA GLU A 292 18.70 40.99 -133.36
C GLU A 292 19.65 40.46 -132.26
N VAL A 293 20.98 40.48 -132.51
CA VAL A 293 21.98 40.05 -131.51
C VAL A 293 21.99 41.01 -130.31
N LYS A 294 21.79 42.30 -130.55
CA LYS A 294 21.66 43.31 -129.49
C LYS A 294 20.43 43.05 -128.62
N ALA A 295 19.26 42.82 -129.23
CA ALA A 295 18.04 42.48 -128.51
C ALA A 295 18.20 41.19 -127.70
N LEU A 296 18.84 40.16 -128.26
CA LEU A 296 19.10 38.90 -127.56
C LEU A 296 20.05 39.09 -126.37
N ALA A 297 21.04 39.98 -126.49
CA ALA A 297 21.97 40.30 -125.42
C ALA A 297 21.33 41.13 -124.29
N GLU A 298 20.43 42.07 -124.62
CA GLU A 298 19.61 42.80 -123.64
C GLU A 298 18.60 41.87 -122.94
N GLU A 299 18.00 40.93 -123.67
CA GLU A 299 17.14 39.88 -123.11
C GLU A 299 17.93 38.94 -122.19
N THR A 300 19.16 38.56 -122.57
CA THR A 300 20.04 37.73 -121.73
C THR A 300 20.46 38.46 -120.45
N GLN A 301 20.75 39.76 -120.50
CA GLN A 301 21.03 40.56 -119.30
C GLN A 301 19.81 40.63 -118.37
N THR A 302 18.61 40.83 -118.94
CA THR A 302 17.35 40.86 -118.16
C THR A 302 17.11 39.50 -117.48
N ALA A 303 17.23 38.40 -118.23
CA ALA A 303 17.09 37.05 -117.69
C ALA A 303 18.14 36.73 -116.61
N THR A 304 19.35 37.28 -116.73
CA THR A 304 20.41 37.10 -115.72
C THR A 304 20.15 37.92 -114.46
N ALA A 305 19.60 39.14 -114.58
CA ALA A 305 19.17 39.94 -113.44
C ALA A 305 18.00 39.27 -112.68
N ASP A 306 17.07 38.61 -113.39
CA ASP A 306 16.02 37.81 -112.78
C ASP A 306 16.58 36.59 -112.02
N ILE A 307 17.67 35.97 -112.54
CA ILE A 307 18.40 34.90 -111.85
C ILE A 307 19.07 35.43 -110.57
N GLU A 308 19.74 36.59 -110.63
CA GLU A 308 20.37 37.22 -109.46
C GLU A 308 19.34 37.53 -108.36
N SER A 309 18.18 38.09 -108.72
CA SER A 309 17.07 38.34 -107.79
C SER A 309 16.51 37.05 -107.16
N THR A 310 16.41 35.98 -107.95
CA THR A 310 15.98 34.66 -107.45
C THR A 310 17.00 34.10 -106.47
N ILE A 311 18.30 34.24 -106.74
CA ILE A 311 19.38 33.82 -105.84
C ILE A 311 19.32 34.58 -104.52
N GLU A 312 19.15 35.90 -104.53
CA GLU A 312 19.02 36.70 -103.30
C GLU A 312 17.84 36.23 -102.45
N THR A 313 16.72 35.88 -103.08
CA THR A 313 15.55 35.32 -102.39
C THR A 313 15.87 33.96 -101.75
N VAL A 314 16.48 33.03 -102.50
CA VAL A 314 16.84 31.70 -101.98
C VAL A 314 17.88 31.81 -100.85
N ARG A 315 18.81 32.77 -100.93
CA ARG A 315 19.79 33.03 -99.86
C ARG A 315 19.11 33.54 -98.59
N ALA A 316 18.17 34.47 -98.72
CA ALA A 316 17.39 34.95 -97.58
C ALA A 316 16.54 33.83 -96.94
N GLU A 317 15.91 32.98 -97.75
CA GLU A 317 15.16 31.81 -97.26
C GLU A 317 16.07 30.77 -96.58
N SER A 318 17.28 30.56 -97.10
CA SER A 318 18.27 29.64 -96.51
C SER A 318 18.77 30.15 -95.15
N ALA A 319 19.05 31.46 -95.04
CA ALA A 319 19.44 32.08 -93.76
C ALA A 319 18.32 31.97 -92.71
N ALA A 320 17.07 32.25 -93.09
CA ALA A 320 15.93 32.07 -92.20
C ALA A 320 15.77 30.59 -91.76
N THR A 321 16.04 29.64 -92.66
CA THR A 321 16.01 28.21 -92.32
C THR A 321 17.09 27.82 -91.30
N VAL A 322 18.29 28.42 -91.37
CA VAL A 322 19.35 28.21 -90.36
C VAL A 322 18.95 28.77 -89.00
N ASP A 323 18.32 29.95 -88.97
CA ASP A 323 17.82 30.55 -87.73
C ASP A 323 16.75 29.66 -87.07
N ASP A 324 15.78 29.15 -87.86
CA ASP A 324 14.74 28.22 -87.38
C ASP A 324 15.32 26.90 -86.86
N ILE A 325 16.38 26.40 -87.50
CA ILE A 325 17.09 25.19 -87.06
C ILE A 325 17.84 25.43 -85.75
N THR A 326 18.44 26.61 -85.57
CA THR A 326 19.14 26.98 -84.33
C THR A 326 18.16 27.06 -83.16
N ASP A 327 17.00 27.71 -83.34
CA ASP A 327 15.92 27.70 -82.34
C ASP A 327 15.45 26.28 -82.02
N THR A 328 15.33 25.43 -83.04
CA THR A 328 14.98 24.01 -82.84
C THR A 328 16.03 23.28 -82.00
N SER A 329 17.32 23.54 -82.22
CA SER A 329 18.41 22.96 -81.42
C SER A 329 18.33 23.38 -79.95
N ASP A 330 18.19 24.68 -79.69
CA ASP A 330 18.08 25.21 -78.31
C ASP A 330 16.89 24.58 -77.56
N ARG A 331 15.77 24.39 -78.26
CA ARG A 331 14.56 23.75 -77.70
C ARG A 331 14.72 22.24 -77.47
N LEU A 332 15.56 21.56 -78.23
CA LEU A 332 15.89 20.15 -78.00
C LEU A 332 16.75 19.99 -76.74
N ASP A 333 17.72 20.88 -76.53
CA ASP A 333 18.56 20.90 -75.33
C ASP A 333 17.72 21.17 -74.06
N GLU A 334 16.85 22.18 -74.08
CA GLU A 334 15.92 22.46 -72.96
C GLU A 334 14.96 21.29 -72.72
N GLY A 335 14.49 20.65 -73.79
CA GLY A 335 13.66 19.44 -73.71
C GLY A 335 14.38 18.26 -73.06
N SER A 336 15.67 18.07 -73.38
CA SER A 336 16.50 17.03 -72.78
C SER A 336 16.74 17.28 -71.29
N GLU A 337 17.07 18.51 -70.90
CA GLU A 337 17.26 18.91 -69.49
C GLU A 337 15.99 18.65 -68.67
N THR A 338 14.82 19.05 -69.20
CA THR A 338 13.52 18.82 -68.55
C THR A 338 13.24 17.33 -68.31
N ILE A 339 13.59 16.45 -69.24
CA ILE A 339 13.37 15.00 -69.10
C ILE A 339 14.36 14.39 -68.10
N GLN A 340 15.60 14.89 -68.04
CA GLN A 340 16.61 14.47 -67.05
C GLN A 340 16.20 14.84 -65.62
N ASP A 341 15.62 16.03 -65.42
CA ASP A 341 15.05 16.44 -64.13
C ASP A 341 13.89 15.53 -63.73
N ALA A 342 13.00 15.20 -64.67
CA ALA A 342 11.90 14.27 -64.42
C ALA A 342 12.41 12.86 -64.05
N LEU A 343 13.49 12.38 -64.67
CA LEU A 343 14.13 11.11 -64.33
C LEU A 343 14.71 11.13 -62.91
N SER A 344 15.37 12.21 -62.53
CA SER A 344 15.91 12.39 -61.17
C SER A 344 14.80 12.41 -60.11
N ALA A 345 13.67 13.06 -60.41
CA ALA A 345 12.50 13.05 -59.53
C ALA A 345 11.89 11.65 -59.39
N LEU A 346 11.82 10.87 -60.48
CA LEU A 346 11.36 9.47 -60.44
C LEU A 346 12.28 8.57 -59.62
N ASP A 347 13.60 8.74 -59.73
CA ASP A 347 14.58 8.02 -58.90
C ASP A 347 14.40 8.33 -57.41
N GLY A 348 14.13 9.59 -57.06
CA GLY A 348 13.78 9.98 -55.68
C GLY A 348 12.54 9.26 -55.17
N VAL A 349 11.47 9.22 -55.97
CA VAL A 349 10.23 8.51 -55.61
C VAL A 349 10.45 7.01 -55.41
N VAL A 350 11.25 6.36 -56.27
CA VAL A 350 11.56 4.93 -56.11
C VAL A 350 12.34 4.69 -54.82
N SER A 351 13.31 5.55 -54.49
CA SER A 351 14.06 5.47 -53.23
C SER A 351 13.17 5.61 -52.00
N ASP A 352 12.24 6.57 -51.99
CA ASP A 352 11.29 6.76 -50.87
C ASP A 352 10.36 5.55 -50.69
N LEU A 353 9.98 4.89 -51.80
CA LEU A 353 9.17 3.67 -51.77
C LEU A 353 9.96 2.46 -51.25
N GLU A 354 11.25 2.35 -51.56
CA GLU A 354 12.11 1.30 -50.99
C GLU A 354 12.28 1.46 -49.47
N GLU A 355 12.43 2.69 -48.98
CA GLU A 355 12.43 2.99 -47.54
C GLU A 355 11.09 2.62 -46.89
N THR A 356 9.98 2.99 -47.53
CA THR A 356 8.62 2.64 -47.09
C THR A 356 8.44 1.12 -46.98
N ASN A 357 8.97 0.35 -47.93
CA ASN A 357 8.94 -1.12 -47.88
C ASN A 357 9.77 -1.68 -46.70
N GLY A 358 10.89 -1.04 -46.37
CA GLY A 358 11.66 -1.34 -45.16
C GLY A 358 10.84 -1.14 -43.88
N SER A 359 10.14 0.00 -43.74
CA SER A 359 9.27 0.25 -42.59
C SER A 359 8.09 -0.73 -42.50
N LEU A 360 7.54 -1.19 -43.63
CA LEU A 360 6.48 -2.21 -43.63
C LEU A 360 6.96 -3.56 -43.10
N HIS A 361 8.22 -3.93 -43.36
CA HIS A 361 8.81 -5.11 -42.75
C HIS A 361 8.93 -4.99 -41.23
N GLU A 362 9.35 -3.82 -40.72
CA GLU A 362 9.42 -3.56 -39.28
C GLU A 362 8.03 -3.61 -38.61
N ILE A 363 7.01 -3.08 -39.30
CA ILE A 363 5.61 -3.17 -38.83
C ILE A 363 5.18 -4.65 -38.76
N SER A 364 5.45 -5.45 -39.80
CA SER A 364 5.12 -6.88 -39.81
C SER A 364 5.76 -7.63 -38.64
N ASP A 365 7.05 -7.42 -38.37
CA ASP A 365 7.78 -8.06 -37.28
C ASP A 365 7.21 -7.64 -35.89
N ALA A 366 6.84 -6.37 -35.76
CA ALA A 366 6.20 -5.84 -34.55
C ALA A 366 4.80 -6.45 -34.34
N THR A 367 4.00 -6.56 -35.40
CA THR A 367 2.67 -7.18 -35.37
C THR A 367 2.74 -8.66 -34.99
N ASP A 368 3.71 -9.41 -35.52
CA ASP A 368 3.95 -10.81 -35.15
C ASP A 368 4.34 -10.95 -33.66
N SER A 369 5.18 -10.04 -33.17
CA SER A 369 5.59 -10.01 -31.75
C SER A 369 4.42 -9.66 -30.82
N GLN A 370 3.56 -8.73 -31.23
CA GLN A 370 2.33 -8.39 -30.50
C GLN A 370 1.34 -9.56 -30.47
N ALA A 371 1.22 -10.32 -31.57
CA ALA A 371 0.37 -11.51 -31.62
C ALA A 371 0.85 -12.58 -30.61
N ALA A 372 2.16 -12.85 -30.58
CA ALA A 372 2.75 -13.80 -29.64
C ALA A 372 2.55 -13.36 -28.18
N THR A 373 2.79 -12.08 -27.88
CA THR A 373 2.59 -11.53 -26.53
C THR A 373 1.11 -11.60 -26.12
N SER A 374 0.19 -11.34 -27.06
CA SER A 374 -1.24 -11.39 -26.78
C SER A 374 -1.70 -12.80 -26.41
N GLN A 375 -1.18 -13.82 -27.10
CA GLN A 375 -1.44 -15.23 -26.77
C GLN A 375 -0.87 -15.62 -25.40
N GLU A 376 0.31 -15.08 -25.05
CA GLU A 376 0.91 -15.30 -23.74
C GLU A 376 0.05 -14.71 -22.61
N VAL A 377 -0.45 -13.49 -22.77
CA VAL A 377 -1.35 -12.85 -21.80
C VAL A 377 -2.64 -13.66 -21.63
N VAL A 378 -3.24 -14.17 -22.72
CA VAL A 378 -4.42 -15.04 -22.63
C VAL A 378 -4.09 -16.33 -21.85
N SER A 379 -2.96 -16.96 -22.11
CA SER A 379 -2.55 -18.16 -21.36
C SER A 379 -2.29 -17.87 -19.88
N GLN A 380 -1.74 -16.70 -19.55
CA GLN A 380 -1.56 -16.28 -18.16
C GLN A 380 -2.90 -16.00 -17.48
N ALA A 381 -3.83 -15.36 -18.19
CA ALA A 381 -5.18 -15.11 -17.73
C ALA A 381 -5.90 -16.44 -17.40
N ASP A 382 -5.88 -17.41 -18.31
CA ASP A 382 -6.44 -18.74 -18.07
C ASP A 382 -5.86 -19.41 -16.81
N GLY A 383 -4.53 -19.29 -16.60
CA GLY A 383 -3.87 -19.79 -15.40
C GLY A 383 -4.33 -19.12 -14.10
N VAL A 384 -4.55 -17.80 -14.12
CA VAL A 384 -5.11 -17.07 -12.96
C VAL A 384 -6.57 -17.44 -12.72
N GLY A 385 -7.34 -17.71 -13.77
CA GLY A 385 -8.71 -18.21 -13.68
C GLY A 385 -8.77 -19.56 -12.95
N GLU A 386 -7.92 -20.52 -13.35
CA GLU A 386 -7.84 -21.83 -12.70
C GLU A 386 -7.45 -21.73 -11.22
N ILE A 387 -6.46 -20.88 -10.89
CA ILE A 387 -6.06 -20.62 -9.49
C ILE A 387 -7.20 -20.00 -8.69
N SER A 388 -7.99 -19.11 -9.31
CA SER A 388 -9.12 -18.44 -8.66
C SER A 388 -10.23 -19.44 -8.34
N ASP A 389 -10.55 -20.35 -9.26
CA ASP A 389 -11.52 -21.43 -9.03
C ASP A 389 -11.05 -22.40 -7.94
N GLU A 390 -9.77 -22.78 -7.94
CA GLU A 390 -9.17 -23.62 -6.89
C GLU A 390 -9.22 -22.91 -5.52
N THR A 391 -8.89 -21.62 -5.48
CA THR A 391 -8.93 -20.81 -4.26
C THR A 391 -10.35 -20.72 -3.70
N ALA A 392 -11.36 -20.53 -4.57
CA ALA A 392 -12.75 -20.52 -4.16
C ALA A 392 -13.19 -21.88 -3.58
N ALA A 393 -12.76 -22.99 -4.16
CA ALA A 393 -13.06 -24.33 -3.66
C ALA A 393 -12.39 -24.61 -2.30
N LEU A 394 -11.10 -24.30 -2.17
CA LEU A 394 -10.35 -24.44 -0.91
C LEU A 394 -10.94 -23.58 0.21
N ALA A 395 -11.39 -22.37 -0.12
CA ALA A 395 -12.07 -21.50 0.82
C ALA A 395 -13.39 -22.14 1.32
N VAL A 396 -14.21 -22.70 0.43
CA VAL A 396 -15.45 -23.39 0.84
C VAL A 396 -15.16 -24.55 1.80
N ASP A 397 -14.10 -25.33 1.56
CA ASP A 397 -13.70 -26.44 2.43
C ASP A 397 -13.15 -25.98 3.79
N ALA A 398 -12.38 -24.90 3.81
CA ALA A 398 -11.86 -24.28 5.03
C ALA A 398 -13.01 -23.70 5.89
N ALA A 399 -13.97 -23.00 5.27
CA ALA A 399 -15.17 -22.51 5.95
C ALA A 399 -16.00 -23.67 6.52
N GLY A 400 -16.14 -24.77 5.79
CA GLY A 400 -16.78 -26.00 6.27
C GLY A 400 -16.08 -26.59 7.49
N SER A 401 -14.75 -26.58 7.51
CA SER A 401 -13.94 -27.07 8.64
C SER A 401 -14.06 -26.18 9.87
N ALA A 402 -14.03 -24.86 9.71
CA ALA A 402 -14.24 -23.89 10.79
C ALA A 402 -15.64 -24.02 11.42
N ARG A 403 -16.68 -24.23 10.59
CA ARG A 403 -18.05 -24.50 11.07
C ARG A 403 -18.13 -25.83 11.84
N ARG A 404 -17.47 -26.90 11.39
CA ARG A 404 -17.38 -28.17 12.15
C ARG A 404 -16.65 -28.01 13.48
N GLN A 405 -15.58 -27.23 13.52
CA GLN A 405 -14.86 -26.91 14.76
C GLN A 405 -15.76 -26.19 15.77
N THR A 406 -16.62 -25.28 15.30
CA THR A 406 -17.62 -24.59 16.14
C THR A 406 -18.59 -25.58 16.80
N VAL A 407 -19.03 -26.60 16.06
CA VAL A 407 -19.88 -27.69 16.60
C VAL A 407 -19.12 -28.50 17.65
N SER A 408 -17.89 -28.93 17.36
CA SER A 408 -17.06 -29.70 18.30
C SER A 408 -16.77 -28.94 19.60
N LEU A 409 -16.53 -27.63 19.52
CA LEU A 409 -16.34 -26.77 20.69
C LEU A 409 -17.62 -26.62 21.52
N SER A 410 -18.78 -26.59 20.86
CA SER A 410 -20.08 -26.57 21.55
C SER A 410 -20.29 -27.83 22.40
N GLU A 411 -19.88 -29.00 21.88
CA GLU A 411 -19.90 -30.25 22.64
C GLU A 411 -18.89 -30.24 23.80
N ALA A 412 -17.72 -29.63 23.61
CA ALA A 412 -16.72 -29.48 24.67
C ALA A 412 -17.26 -28.61 25.82
N VAL A 413 -17.85 -27.44 25.51
CA VAL A 413 -18.48 -26.55 26.51
C VAL A 413 -19.57 -27.29 27.28
N ALA A 414 -20.40 -28.09 26.62
CA ALA A 414 -21.44 -28.89 27.28
C ALA A 414 -20.84 -29.91 28.28
N LYS A 415 -19.74 -30.58 27.92
CA LYS A 415 -19.04 -31.52 28.82
C LYS A 415 -18.36 -30.81 29.99
N ILE A 416 -17.80 -29.62 29.74
CA ILE A 416 -17.16 -28.78 30.77
C ILE A 416 -18.19 -28.29 31.78
N GLY A 417 -19.38 -27.88 31.32
CA GLY A 417 -20.50 -27.52 32.20
C GLY A 417 -20.87 -28.67 33.13
N ALA A 418 -21.01 -29.89 32.60
CA ALA A 418 -21.30 -31.07 33.41
C ALA A 418 -20.19 -31.39 34.45
N LEU A 419 -18.92 -31.13 34.13
CA LEU A 419 -17.82 -31.26 35.09
C LEU A 419 -17.87 -30.18 36.18
N SER A 420 -18.24 -28.95 35.81
CA SER A 420 -18.42 -27.85 36.76
C SER A 420 -19.53 -28.18 37.76
N ASP A 421 -20.68 -28.65 37.27
CA ASP A 421 -21.80 -29.04 38.12
C ASP A 421 -21.41 -30.17 39.10
N GLN A 422 -20.56 -31.11 38.68
CA GLN A 422 -20.05 -32.17 39.54
C GLN A 422 -19.07 -31.65 40.60
N ALA A 423 -18.22 -30.68 40.26
CA ALA A 423 -17.30 -30.05 41.19
C ALA A 423 -18.05 -29.21 42.23
N ASP A 424 -19.06 -28.45 41.80
CA ASP A 424 -19.89 -27.63 42.69
C ASP A 424 -20.71 -28.53 43.66
N HIS A 425 -21.28 -29.64 43.17
CA HIS A 425 -21.95 -30.63 44.03
C HIS A 425 -20.99 -31.29 45.04
N LEU A 426 -19.74 -31.51 44.64
CA LEU A 426 -18.71 -32.05 45.54
C LEU A 426 -18.35 -31.03 46.63
N GLN A 427 -18.25 -29.74 46.31
CA GLN A 427 -18.06 -28.68 47.30
C GLN A 427 -19.23 -28.56 48.27
N GLU A 428 -20.47 -28.56 47.77
CA GLU A 428 -21.67 -28.51 48.62
C GLU A 428 -21.69 -29.69 49.61
N SER A 429 -21.24 -30.88 49.19
CA SER A 429 -21.14 -32.06 50.08
C SER A 429 -20.01 -31.95 51.11
N ILE A 430 -19.01 -31.11 50.86
CA ILE A 430 -17.86 -30.87 51.75
C ILE A 430 -18.13 -29.72 52.73
N ASP A 431 -18.95 -28.75 52.34
CA ASP A 431 -19.38 -27.62 53.18
C ASP A 431 -20.12 -28.06 54.46
N ASP A 432 -20.72 -29.25 54.45
CA ASP A 432 -21.29 -29.91 55.64
C ASP A 432 -20.22 -30.23 56.72
N TYR A 433 -18.92 -30.20 56.36
CA TYR A 433 -17.81 -30.46 57.27
C TYR A 433 -17.08 -29.17 57.67
N ARG A 434 -16.89 -28.97 58.98
CA ARG A 434 -16.08 -27.87 59.52
C ARG A 434 -14.59 -28.21 59.40
N LEU A 435 -13.93 -27.63 58.39
CA LEU A 435 -12.52 -27.90 58.08
C LEU A 435 -11.52 -26.89 58.68
N HIS A 436 -11.97 -25.72 59.13
CA HIS A 436 -11.11 -24.63 59.63
C HIS A 436 -11.62 -24.02 60.94
N GLY A 437 -10.68 -23.58 61.80
CA GLY A 437 -10.92 -22.54 62.81
C GLY A 437 -10.64 -21.17 62.21
N GLU A 438 -11.33 -20.12 62.65
CA GLU A 438 -11.25 -18.76 62.08
C GLU A 438 -9.80 -18.23 61.99
N ALA A 439 -9.22 -18.15 60.76
CA ALA A 439 -8.53 -16.98 60.17
C ALA A 439 -7.51 -17.29 59.02
N SER A 440 -7.83 -16.75 57.84
CA SER A 440 -7.02 -16.05 56.80
C SER A 440 -5.79 -16.67 56.10
N GLU A 441 -5.92 -16.91 54.80
CA GLU A 441 -4.82 -16.86 53.80
C GLU A 441 -4.91 -15.57 52.95
N SER A 442 -3.77 -14.90 52.74
CA SER A 442 -3.66 -13.71 51.88
C SER A 442 -3.47 -14.09 50.41
N ARG A 443 -4.47 -13.86 49.55
CA ARG A 443 -4.34 -13.96 48.08
C ARG A 443 -3.89 -12.61 47.47
N GLN A 444 -2.73 -12.59 46.81
CA GLN A 444 -2.30 -11.48 45.93
C GLN A 444 -3.41 -11.06 44.94
N THR A 445 -3.53 -9.76 44.66
CA THR A 445 -4.50 -9.24 43.68
C THR A 445 -3.87 -9.13 42.30
N VAL A 446 -4.40 -9.88 41.32
CA VAL A 446 -3.92 -9.86 39.92
C VAL A 446 -4.64 -8.76 39.12
N VAL A 447 -3.84 -7.88 38.52
CA VAL A 447 -4.23 -6.80 37.60
C VAL A 447 -3.88 -7.22 36.18
N GLN A 448 -4.88 -7.44 35.34
CA GLN A 448 -4.68 -7.74 33.92
C GLN A 448 -4.52 -6.45 33.13
N PHE A 449 -3.41 -6.29 32.39
CA PHE A 449 -3.10 -5.09 31.61
C PHE A 449 -2.94 -5.42 30.12
N TRP A 450 -3.89 -4.99 29.29
CA TRP A 450 -3.82 -5.14 27.83
C TRP A 450 -3.20 -3.92 27.16
N HIS A 451 -2.26 -4.14 26.24
CA HIS A 451 -1.53 -3.06 25.55
C HIS A 451 -1.24 -3.32 24.08
N GLY A 452 -0.99 -2.23 23.34
CA GLY A 452 -0.63 -2.26 21.91
C GLY A 452 0.87 -2.10 21.65
N MET A 453 1.70 -1.99 22.70
CA MET A 453 3.15 -1.83 22.56
C MET A 453 3.82 -3.04 21.90
N SER A 454 4.84 -2.77 21.07
CA SER A 454 5.65 -3.75 20.35
C SER A 454 7.14 -3.36 20.35
N GLY A 455 8.02 -4.31 19.98
CA GLY A 455 9.47 -4.11 19.92
C GLY A 455 10.09 -3.61 21.23
N ASP A 456 11.11 -2.75 21.14
CA ASP A 456 11.82 -2.17 22.29
C ASP A 456 10.87 -1.51 23.30
N LYS A 457 9.75 -0.93 22.85
CA LYS A 457 8.77 -0.28 23.72
C LYS A 457 8.04 -1.28 24.62
N ALA A 458 7.71 -2.46 24.09
CA ALA A 458 7.14 -3.54 24.87
C ALA A 458 8.15 -4.05 25.91
N GLU A 459 9.42 -4.23 25.53
CA GLU A 459 10.46 -4.66 26.48
C GLU A 459 10.67 -3.67 27.64
N VAL A 460 10.56 -2.37 27.36
CA VAL A 460 10.62 -1.35 28.42
C VAL A 460 9.44 -1.46 29.36
N LEU A 461 8.24 -1.67 28.82
CA LEU A 461 7.01 -1.82 29.61
C LEU A 461 7.08 -3.08 30.48
N GLU A 462 7.44 -4.23 29.90
CA GLU A 462 7.63 -5.49 30.63
C GLU A 462 8.64 -5.32 31.77
N SER A 463 9.77 -4.65 31.51
CA SER A 463 10.76 -4.40 32.55
C SER A 463 10.26 -3.49 33.67
N LEU A 464 9.36 -2.54 33.39
CA LEU A 464 8.71 -1.72 34.42
C LEU A 464 7.68 -2.53 35.22
N VAL A 465 6.96 -3.43 34.56
CA VAL A 465 6.00 -4.34 35.20
C VAL A 465 6.71 -5.35 36.11
N ASP A 466 7.81 -5.94 35.66
CA ASP A 466 8.63 -6.84 36.47
C ASP A 466 9.18 -6.13 37.72
N GLU A 467 9.65 -4.89 37.58
CA GLU A 467 10.12 -4.06 38.69
C GLU A 467 8.99 -3.78 39.69
N PHE A 468 7.81 -3.37 39.21
CA PHE A 468 6.64 -3.18 40.08
C PHE A 468 6.25 -4.47 40.82
N ASN A 469 6.20 -5.59 40.11
CA ASN A 469 5.84 -6.90 40.68
C ASN A 469 6.85 -7.40 41.71
N ALA A 470 8.13 -7.07 41.56
CA ALA A 470 9.17 -7.42 42.52
C ALA A 470 9.08 -6.57 43.81
N ASP A 471 8.62 -5.33 43.70
CA ASP A 471 8.57 -4.37 44.82
C ASP A 471 7.23 -4.38 45.58
N HIS A 472 6.18 -5.04 45.08
CA HIS A 472 4.82 -5.00 45.64
C HIS A 472 4.23 -6.40 45.89
N ASP A 473 4.46 -6.96 47.10
CA ASP A 473 4.01 -8.31 47.48
C ASP A 473 2.47 -8.51 47.48
N GLY A 474 1.67 -7.44 47.41
CA GLY A 474 0.19 -7.50 47.44
C GLY A 474 -0.50 -7.46 46.07
N VAL A 475 0.21 -7.03 45.03
CA VAL A 475 -0.32 -6.80 43.68
C VAL A 475 0.59 -7.45 42.64
N ARG A 476 -0.01 -8.18 41.70
CA ARG A 476 0.69 -8.71 40.53
C ARG A 476 0.04 -8.15 39.27
N VAL A 477 0.83 -7.53 38.40
CA VAL A 477 0.41 -7.07 37.08
C VAL A 477 0.82 -8.11 36.05
N ASP A 478 -0.15 -8.61 35.28
CA ASP A 478 0.06 -9.49 34.14
C ASP A 478 -0.29 -8.73 32.86
N THR A 479 0.67 -8.61 31.95
CA THR A 479 0.50 -7.93 30.67
C THR A 479 0.08 -8.89 29.57
N ALA A 480 -0.67 -8.37 28.60
CA ALA A 480 -0.93 -9.05 27.34
C ALA A 480 -0.89 -8.06 26.17
N SER A 481 0.01 -8.29 25.22
CA SER A 481 0.04 -7.52 23.97
C SER A 481 -1.12 -7.96 23.06
N LYS A 482 -1.84 -6.98 22.51
CA LYS A 482 -2.85 -7.17 21.45
C LYS A 482 -2.32 -6.70 20.08
N GLY A 483 -1.00 -6.53 19.96
CA GLY A 483 -0.28 -6.28 18.71
C GLY A 483 -0.38 -4.86 18.14
N SER A 484 -1.49 -4.14 18.35
CA SER A 484 -1.68 -2.76 17.88
C SER A 484 -2.66 -2.00 18.76
N TYR A 485 -2.71 -0.66 18.64
CA TYR A 485 -3.72 0.14 19.34
C TYR A 485 -5.14 -0.23 18.91
N ARG A 486 -5.39 -0.40 17.61
CA ARG A 486 -6.71 -0.82 17.10
C ARG A 486 -7.10 -2.19 17.66
N GLY A 487 -6.20 -3.17 17.61
CA GLY A 487 -6.43 -4.50 18.17
C GLY A 487 -6.70 -4.47 19.69
N THR A 488 -5.94 -3.66 20.43
CA THR A 488 -6.18 -3.47 21.88
C THR A 488 -7.55 -2.86 22.15
N PHE A 489 -7.93 -1.85 21.37
CA PHE A 489 -9.19 -1.14 21.51
C PHE A 489 -10.40 -2.04 21.21
N ASP A 490 -10.40 -2.73 20.07
CA ASP A 490 -11.49 -3.61 19.66
C ASP A 490 -11.66 -4.78 20.63
N ALA A 491 -10.54 -5.43 21.02
CA ALA A 491 -10.56 -6.52 21.99
C ALA A 491 -11.08 -6.05 23.36
N THR A 492 -10.67 -4.86 23.82
CA THR A 492 -11.11 -4.33 25.12
C THR A 492 -12.60 -4.02 25.12
N LEU A 493 -13.12 -3.34 24.09
CA LEU A 493 -14.56 -3.04 24.02
C LEU A 493 -15.42 -4.29 23.84
N ALA A 494 -14.92 -5.31 23.12
CA ALA A 494 -15.60 -6.60 23.04
C ALA A 494 -15.65 -7.30 24.40
N ALA A 495 -14.52 -7.40 25.10
CA ALA A 495 -14.42 -7.99 26.44
C ALA A 495 -15.27 -7.24 27.48
N ALA A 496 -15.35 -5.92 27.36
CA ALA A 496 -16.24 -5.11 28.19
C ALA A 496 -17.72 -5.46 27.98
N ARG A 497 -18.16 -5.63 26.72
CA ARG A 497 -19.54 -6.05 26.40
C ARG A 497 -19.85 -7.46 26.89
N SER A 498 -18.86 -8.37 26.92
CA SER A 498 -19.01 -9.72 27.46
C SER A 498 -18.88 -9.80 28.99
N GLY A 499 -18.63 -8.68 29.68
CA GLY A 499 -18.49 -8.64 31.14
C GLY A 499 -17.15 -9.15 31.67
N THR A 500 -16.15 -9.34 30.81
CA THR A 500 -14.82 -9.84 31.14
C THR A 500 -13.68 -8.89 30.71
N PRO A 501 -13.79 -7.56 30.92
CA PRO A 501 -12.75 -6.63 30.49
C PRO A 501 -11.42 -6.87 31.25
N PRO A 502 -10.26 -6.53 30.64
CA PRO A 502 -9.01 -6.44 31.40
C PRO A 502 -9.15 -5.38 32.51
N THR A 503 -8.30 -5.47 33.54
CA THR A 503 -8.34 -4.48 34.62
C THR A 503 -7.87 -3.11 34.14
N ILE A 504 -6.81 -3.09 33.32
CA ILE A 504 -6.26 -1.92 32.65
C ILE A 504 -6.21 -2.21 31.14
N ALA A 505 -6.61 -1.24 30.34
CA ALA A 505 -6.43 -1.27 28.89
C ALA A 505 -5.74 0.00 28.39
N GLN A 506 -4.75 -0.15 27.52
CA GLN A 506 -4.15 0.97 26.80
C GLN A 506 -4.96 1.28 25.54
N LEU A 507 -5.62 2.43 25.52
CA LEU A 507 -6.43 2.88 24.39
C LEU A 507 -5.82 4.15 23.79
N TYR A 508 -5.71 4.19 22.46
CA TYR A 508 -5.28 5.38 21.73
C TYR A 508 -6.23 6.58 21.86
N GLU A 509 -5.75 7.77 21.54
CA GLU A 509 -6.45 9.04 21.72
C GLU A 509 -7.78 9.11 20.96
N VAL A 510 -7.83 8.59 19.72
CA VAL A 510 -9.03 8.58 18.88
C VAL A 510 -10.14 7.65 19.40
N GLY A 511 -9.80 6.71 20.29
CA GLY A 511 -10.77 5.81 20.93
C GLY A 511 -11.53 6.44 22.09
N THR A 512 -11.14 7.64 22.54
CA THR A 512 -11.63 8.24 23.79
C THR A 512 -13.15 8.39 23.84
N GLN A 513 -13.78 8.92 22.80
CA GLN A 513 -15.23 9.14 22.81
C GLN A 513 -16.00 7.82 22.88
N ARG A 514 -15.61 6.82 22.07
CA ARG A 514 -16.20 5.48 22.11
C ARG A 514 -15.96 4.75 23.44
N ALA A 515 -14.82 4.97 24.08
CA ALA A 515 -14.56 4.42 25.41
C ALA A 515 -15.51 5.03 26.46
N LEU A 516 -15.74 6.34 26.41
CA LEU A 516 -16.73 7.01 27.27
C LEU A 516 -18.15 6.49 27.00
N ASP A 517 -18.56 6.46 25.73
CA ASP A 517 -19.91 6.04 25.32
C ASP A 517 -20.19 4.57 25.64
N SER A 518 -19.16 3.73 25.76
CA SER A 518 -19.32 2.32 26.14
C SER A 518 -19.85 2.10 27.56
N GLY A 519 -19.68 3.09 28.45
CA GLY A 519 -20.00 2.97 29.88
C GLY A 519 -19.17 1.91 30.63
N ALA A 520 -18.12 1.35 30.02
CA ALA A 520 -17.38 0.22 30.57
C ALA A 520 -16.23 0.59 31.51
N PHE A 521 -15.93 1.87 31.65
CA PHE A 521 -14.75 2.36 32.35
C PHE A 521 -15.13 3.35 33.45
N THR A 522 -14.26 3.46 34.44
CA THR A 522 -14.39 4.42 35.53
C THR A 522 -13.34 5.51 35.40
N PRO A 523 -13.58 6.75 35.88
CA PRO A 523 -12.56 7.78 35.84
C PRO A 523 -11.30 7.36 36.58
N VAL A 524 -10.14 7.36 35.92
CA VAL A 524 -8.88 6.91 36.55
C VAL A 524 -8.56 7.70 37.82
N GLU A 525 -8.94 8.99 37.86
CA GLU A 525 -8.77 9.86 39.03
C GLU A 525 -9.46 9.30 40.29
N SER A 526 -10.52 8.52 40.14
CA SER A 526 -11.28 7.93 41.25
C SER A 526 -10.65 6.69 41.85
N VAL A 527 -9.67 6.07 41.18
CA VAL A 527 -9.01 4.85 41.63
C VAL A 527 -7.57 5.06 42.08
N LEU A 528 -7.02 6.28 41.91
CA LEU A 528 -5.67 6.59 42.36
C LEU A 528 -5.56 6.52 43.89
N PRO A 529 -4.42 6.04 44.43
CA PRO A 529 -4.19 5.98 45.87
C PRO A 529 -4.00 7.38 46.48
N ASP A 530 -4.21 7.48 47.79
CA ASP A 530 -3.96 8.71 48.55
C ASP A 530 -2.52 9.20 48.36
N GLY A 531 -2.37 10.45 47.91
CA GLY A 531 -1.08 11.09 47.65
C GLY A 531 -0.63 11.07 46.19
N ALA A 532 -1.28 10.31 45.31
CA ALA A 532 -1.14 10.46 43.86
C ALA A 532 -2.19 11.44 43.33
N SER A 533 -1.77 12.42 42.50
CA SER A 533 -2.70 13.43 41.97
C SER A 533 -2.55 13.65 40.47
N ALA A 534 -3.69 13.70 39.78
CA ALA A 534 -3.76 14.14 38.38
C ALA A 534 -3.23 15.57 38.17
N GLY A 535 -3.14 16.39 39.22
CA GLY A 535 -2.57 17.75 39.16
C GLY A 535 -1.05 17.77 38.90
N GLU A 536 -0.35 16.66 39.12
CA GLU A 536 1.09 16.54 38.87
C GLU A 536 1.43 16.21 37.40
N LEU A 537 0.40 15.93 36.59
CA LEU A 537 0.52 15.64 35.17
C LEU A 537 0.70 16.91 34.33
N VAL A 538 1.41 16.79 33.21
CA VAL A 538 1.55 17.83 32.19
C VAL A 538 0.15 18.17 31.64
N PRO A 539 -0.35 19.40 31.83
CA PRO A 539 -1.76 19.73 31.57
C PRO A 539 -2.10 19.62 30.09
N GLU A 540 -1.18 19.97 29.20
CA GLU A 540 -1.35 19.90 27.74
C GLU A 540 -1.57 18.45 27.27
N ILE A 541 -1.05 17.47 28.02
CA ILE A 541 -1.30 16.04 27.80
C ILE A 541 -2.59 15.58 28.48
N ALA A 542 -2.75 15.93 29.77
CA ALA A 542 -3.87 15.44 30.57
C ALA A 542 -5.23 15.97 30.08
N ASN A 543 -5.28 17.19 29.54
CA ASN A 543 -6.51 17.85 29.11
C ASN A 543 -7.22 17.11 27.97
N TYR A 544 -6.50 16.37 27.12
CA TYR A 544 -7.11 15.55 26.08
C TYR A 544 -8.09 14.53 26.69
N TYR A 545 -7.69 13.90 27.79
CA TYR A 545 -8.39 12.80 28.46
C TYR A 545 -9.31 13.23 29.61
N ARG A 546 -9.52 14.54 29.78
CA ARG A 546 -10.51 15.07 30.72
C ARG A 546 -11.90 15.09 30.09
N HIS A 547 -12.90 14.71 30.87
CA HIS A 547 -14.32 14.86 30.55
C HIS A 547 -15.08 15.24 31.83
N ASP A 548 -15.86 16.30 31.74
CA ASP A 548 -16.64 16.87 32.86
C ASP A 548 -15.78 17.19 34.09
N GLY A 549 -14.55 17.66 33.83
CA GLY A 549 -13.59 18.05 34.85
C GLY A 549 -12.75 16.91 35.42
N ALA A 550 -13.20 15.65 35.33
CA ALA A 550 -12.46 14.49 35.81
C ALA A 550 -11.48 13.95 34.76
N LEU A 551 -10.35 13.39 35.21
CA LEU A 551 -9.45 12.64 34.34
C LEU A 551 -9.97 11.20 34.18
N TRP A 552 -10.35 10.83 32.96
CA TRP A 552 -10.97 9.52 32.70
C TRP A 552 -9.96 8.41 32.44
N SER A 553 -8.85 8.73 31.81
CA SER A 553 -7.76 7.79 31.57
C SER A 553 -6.42 8.44 31.84
N MET A 554 -5.45 7.65 32.29
CA MET A 554 -4.13 8.15 32.64
C MET A 554 -3.30 8.26 31.36
N PRO A 555 -2.86 9.46 30.93
CA PRO A 555 -1.95 9.55 29.81
C PRO A 555 -0.70 8.72 30.07
N PHE A 556 -0.17 8.01 29.06
CA PHE A 556 0.99 7.15 29.27
C PHE A 556 2.07 7.35 28.21
N ASN A 557 1.72 7.28 26.94
CA ASN A 557 2.65 7.45 25.83
C ASN A 557 2.16 8.56 24.91
N ALA A 558 2.58 9.78 25.20
CA ALA A 558 2.19 10.97 24.45
C ALA A 558 3.27 11.37 23.44
N SER A 559 2.87 11.87 22.28
CA SER A 559 3.76 12.47 21.28
C SER A 559 3.08 13.65 20.58
N ASN A 560 3.86 14.46 19.90
CA ASN A 560 3.42 15.52 18.99
C ASN A 560 4.24 15.41 17.68
N PRO A 561 3.78 15.99 16.56
CA PRO A 561 4.59 16.00 15.35
C PRO A 561 5.74 17.00 15.49
N VAL A 562 6.83 16.77 14.76
CA VAL A 562 7.99 17.67 14.64
C VAL A 562 8.52 17.63 13.21
N LEU A 563 9.36 18.60 12.85
CA LEU A 563 10.09 18.61 11.59
C LEU A 563 11.51 18.08 11.82
N TYR A 564 11.87 16.95 11.23
CA TYR A 564 13.25 16.52 11.11
C TYR A 564 13.86 17.14 9.85
N TYR A 565 15.12 17.55 9.91
CA TYR A 565 15.81 18.08 8.73
C TYR A 565 17.28 17.67 8.72
N ASN A 566 17.85 17.59 7.52
CA ASN A 566 19.25 17.29 7.30
C ASN A 566 20.05 18.60 7.34
N ALA A 567 20.73 18.87 8.46
CA ALA A 567 21.51 20.10 8.67
C ALA A 567 22.62 20.25 7.62
N ASP A 568 23.28 19.15 7.25
CA ASP A 568 24.33 19.16 6.23
C ASP A 568 23.77 19.44 4.82
N ALA A 569 22.51 19.09 4.55
CA ALA A 569 21.83 19.46 3.31
C ALA A 569 21.46 20.94 3.28
N PHE A 570 21.05 21.50 4.43
CA PHE A 570 20.80 22.93 4.58
C PHE A 570 22.07 23.74 4.30
N GLU A 571 23.19 23.41 4.95
CA GLU A 571 24.47 24.08 4.74
C GLU A 571 24.91 24.05 3.26
N ARG A 572 24.78 22.88 2.60
CA ARG A 572 25.13 22.74 1.18
C ARG A 572 24.22 23.54 0.24
N ALA A 573 22.98 23.78 0.65
CA ALA A 573 22.02 24.61 -0.07
C ALA A 573 22.08 26.09 0.33
N GLU A 574 23.07 26.49 1.14
CA GLU A 574 23.23 27.86 1.68
C GLU A 574 22.06 28.32 2.57
N LEU A 575 21.35 27.36 3.19
CA LEU A 575 20.36 27.62 4.24
C LEU A 575 21.03 27.54 5.62
N ASP A 576 20.52 28.30 6.58
CA ASP A 576 21.00 28.30 7.96
C ASP A 576 20.47 27.05 8.71
N PRO A 577 21.32 26.09 9.11
CA PRO A 577 20.87 24.91 9.84
C PRO A 577 20.39 25.25 11.27
N ASP A 578 20.75 26.42 11.83
CA ASP A 578 20.33 26.85 13.17
C ASP A 578 18.96 27.57 13.17
N ASP A 579 18.37 27.83 11.99
CA ASP A 579 17.07 28.49 11.80
C ASP A 579 16.14 27.66 10.87
N PRO A 580 15.67 26.48 11.32
CA PRO A 580 14.84 25.61 10.49
C PRO A 580 13.46 26.20 10.21
N PRO A 581 12.84 25.88 9.04
CA PRO A 581 11.57 26.48 8.64
C PRO A 581 10.44 26.11 9.59
N GLY A 582 9.68 27.11 10.02
CA GLY A 582 8.60 26.96 10.99
C GLY A 582 7.21 27.11 10.39
N THR A 583 7.05 27.72 9.23
CA THR A 583 5.73 27.96 8.61
C THR A 583 5.61 27.22 7.29
N PHE A 584 4.38 27.11 6.78
CA PHE A 584 4.13 26.53 5.45
C PHE A 584 4.95 27.23 4.37
N ASP A 585 4.99 28.56 4.37
CA ASP A 585 5.74 29.34 3.39
C ASP A 585 7.26 29.10 3.51
N GLU A 586 7.78 29.04 4.74
CA GLU A 586 9.19 28.76 4.99
C GLU A 586 9.57 27.34 4.57
N VAL A 587 8.72 26.33 4.84
CA VAL A 587 8.95 24.95 4.40
C VAL A 587 8.92 24.86 2.88
N THR A 588 7.96 25.50 2.21
CA THR A 588 7.90 25.54 0.74
C THR A 588 9.15 26.17 0.14
N SER A 589 9.59 27.30 0.70
CA SER A 589 10.80 28.02 0.26
C SER A 589 12.08 27.20 0.48
N ALA A 590 12.23 26.60 1.66
CA ALA A 590 13.35 25.72 1.98
C ALA A 590 13.35 24.49 1.08
N ALA A 591 12.21 23.83 0.88
CA ALA A 591 12.07 22.65 0.03
C ALA A 591 12.48 22.95 -1.42
N ALA A 592 12.03 24.08 -1.98
CA ALA A 592 12.41 24.53 -3.31
C ALA A 592 13.91 24.80 -3.42
N THR A 593 14.51 25.45 -2.42
CA THR A 593 15.95 25.76 -2.40
C THR A 593 16.79 24.47 -2.29
N LEU A 594 16.39 23.56 -1.41
CA LEU A 594 17.05 22.27 -1.21
C LEU A 594 17.03 21.44 -2.48
N LYS A 595 15.87 21.34 -3.13
CA LYS A 595 15.74 20.64 -4.41
C LYS A 595 16.55 21.30 -5.53
N ALA A 596 16.49 22.64 -5.65
CA ALA A 596 17.23 23.39 -6.66
C ALA A 596 18.75 23.27 -6.52
N SER A 597 19.25 22.98 -5.31
CA SER A 597 20.68 22.71 -5.09
C SER A 597 21.17 21.41 -5.77
N GLY A 598 20.26 20.52 -6.19
CA GLY A 598 20.57 19.25 -6.84
C GLY A 598 21.14 18.18 -5.90
N ASN A 599 21.08 18.42 -4.58
CA ASN A 599 21.65 17.57 -3.55
C ASN A 599 20.68 16.50 -3.00
N VAL A 600 19.39 16.65 -3.31
CA VAL A 600 18.27 15.79 -2.88
C VAL A 600 17.28 15.69 -4.03
N ASP A 601 16.51 14.60 -4.08
CA ASP A 601 15.45 14.42 -5.08
C ASP A 601 14.24 15.30 -4.75
N TYR A 602 13.93 15.42 -3.46
CA TYR A 602 12.79 16.18 -2.92
C TYR A 602 13.23 17.08 -1.78
N GLY A 603 12.55 18.23 -1.63
CA GLY A 603 12.80 19.13 -0.51
C GLY A 603 12.28 18.57 0.81
N ALA A 604 11.16 17.85 0.78
CA ALA A 604 10.54 17.26 1.96
C ALA A 604 9.90 15.90 1.69
N THR A 605 9.56 15.17 2.76
CA THR A 605 8.74 13.95 2.71
C THR A 605 7.94 13.79 4.00
N TRP A 606 6.72 13.28 3.89
CA TRP A 606 5.95 12.73 5.02
C TRP A 606 4.78 11.92 4.47
N ALA A 607 4.30 10.98 5.27
CA ALA A 607 3.17 10.14 4.87
C ALA A 607 1.86 10.93 4.85
N ASN A 608 0.97 10.58 3.92
CA ASN A 608 -0.45 10.92 4.02
C ASN A 608 -1.02 10.33 5.32
N TYR A 609 -1.14 11.17 6.35
CA TYR A 609 -1.62 10.79 7.66
C TYR A 609 -2.47 11.91 8.27
N SER A 610 -3.76 11.65 8.44
CA SER A 610 -4.75 12.64 8.90
C SER A 610 -4.42 13.29 10.25
N TRP A 611 -3.63 12.62 11.10
CA TRP A 611 -3.19 13.19 12.37
C TRP A 611 -2.44 14.51 12.14
N PHE A 612 -1.68 14.66 11.06
CA PHE A 612 -1.02 15.92 10.72
C PHE A 612 -2.02 17.06 10.45
N VAL A 613 -3.16 16.74 9.81
CA VAL A 613 -4.25 17.70 9.58
C VAL A 613 -4.85 18.18 10.89
N GLU A 614 -5.12 17.27 11.83
CA GLU A 614 -5.62 17.63 13.18
C GLU A 614 -4.67 18.61 13.89
N GLN A 615 -3.37 18.44 13.69
CA GLN A 615 -2.33 19.28 14.30
C GLN A 615 -2.26 20.65 13.66
N TRP A 616 -2.51 20.76 12.35
CA TRP A 616 -2.55 22.07 11.67
C TRP A 616 -3.78 22.88 12.01
N PHE A 617 -4.93 22.23 12.21
CA PHE A 617 -6.12 22.89 12.77
C PHE A 617 -5.83 23.42 14.18
N ALA A 618 -5.22 22.61 15.03
CA ALA A 618 -4.82 23.03 16.37
C ALA A 618 -3.78 24.16 16.33
N ALA A 619 -2.78 24.10 15.45
CA ALA A 619 -1.77 25.14 15.30
C ALA A 619 -2.38 26.49 14.86
N ALA A 620 -3.44 26.45 14.05
CA ALA A 620 -4.21 27.61 13.64
C ALA A 620 -5.22 28.09 14.71
N GLY A 621 -5.37 27.37 15.83
CA GLY A 621 -6.34 27.70 16.87
C GLY A 621 -7.79 27.40 16.50
N GLU A 622 -8.03 26.60 15.46
CA GLU A 622 -9.37 26.30 14.92
C GLU A 622 -9.77 24.85 15.21
N CYS A 623 -11.04 24.65 15.56
CA CYS A 623 -11.57 23.30 15.75
C CYS A 623 -11.78 22.61 14.41
N LEU A 624 -11.42 21.33 14.32
CA LEU A 624 -11.66 20.48 13.15
C LEU A 624 -13.15 20.08 13.03
N PHE A 625 -13.84 19.99 14.17
CA PHE A 625 -15.27 19.70 14.24
C PHE A 625 -16.03 20.79 15.00
N ASP A 626 -17.33 20.87 14.76
CA ASP A 626 -18.24 21.67 15.55
C ASP A 626 -18.33 21.19 17.02
N ALA A 627 -19.13 21.89 17.82
CA ALA A 627 -19.29 21.63 19.26
C ALA A 627 -17.95 21.59 20.03
N ASP A 628 -17.09 22.57 19.76
CA ASP A 628 -15.76 22.68 20.39
C ASP A 628 -14.95 21.39 20.22
N ASN A 629 -14.85 20.89 18.98
CA ASN A 629 -14.16 19.63 18.67
C ASN A 629 -14.86 18.41 19.32
N GLY A 630 -16.19 18.45 19.48
CA GLY A 630 -16.98 17.46 20.21
C GLY A 630 -16.82 17.51 21.75
N ARG A 631 -16.20 18.57 22.30
CA ARG A 631 -15.99 18.70 23.74
C ARG A 631 -17.14 19.41 24.46
N SER A 632 -17.90 20.27 23.78
CA SER A 632 -19.07 20.95 24.35
C SER A 632 -20.39 20.22 24.08
N GLY A 633 -20.36 19.12 23.34
CA GLY A 633 -21.53 18.32 22.96
C GLY A 633 -21.23 17.39 21.77
N THR A 634 -22.27 16.77 21.21
CA THR A 634 -22.14 15.88 20.05
C THR A 634 -21.82 16.68 18.78
N ALA A 635 -20.65 16.42 18.19
CA ALA A 635 -20.26 16.97 16.90
C ALA A 635 -21.08 16.36 15.76
N ARG A 636 -21.46 17.16 14.77
CA ARG A 636 -22.24 16.77 13.59
C ARG A 636 -21.62 17.18 12.27
N THR A 637 -20.69 18.14 12.30
CA THR A 637 -20.02 18.68 11.12
C THR A 637 -18.53 18.81 11.37
N SER A 638 -17.74 18.67 10.31
CA SER A 638 -16.34 19.08 10.28
C SER A 638 -16.18 20.44 9.60
N HIS A 639 -15.01 21.03 9.73
CA HIS A 639 -14.62 22.30 9.11
C HIS A 639 -13.51 22.09 8.05
N LEU A 640 -13.50 20.95 7.35
CA LEU A 640 -12.46 20.66 6.34
C LEU A 640 -12.59 21.58 5.12
N ASP A 641 -13.81 21.99 4.76
CA ASP A 641 -14.08 22.98 3.72
C ASP A 641 -13.89 24.45 4.15
N GLY A 642 -13.50 24.65 5.42
CA GLY A 642 -13.25 25.97 5.98
C GLY A 642 -11.92 26.60 5.54
N PRO A 643 -11.62 27.84 5.96
CA PRO A 643 -10.40 28.55 5.58
C PRO A 643 -9.09 27.84 5.95
N VAL A 644 -9.04 27.20 7.13
CA VAL A 644 -7.86 26.46 7.58
C VAL A 644 -7.70 25.16 6.79
N GLY A 645 -8.79 24.41 6.58
CA GLY A 645 -8.77 23.20 5.78
C GLY A 645 -8.34 23.49 4.34
N THR A 646 -8.97 24.46 3.67
CA THR A 646 -8.57 24.91 2.33
C THR A 646 -7.08 25.17 2.25
N ARG A 647 -6.52 25.94 3.19
CA ARG A 647 -5.09 26.27 3.22
C ARG A 647 -4.20 25.03 3.40
N VAL A 648 -4.56 24.13 4.31
CA VAL A 648 -3.81 22.91 4.59
C VAL A 648 -3.74 22.00 3.36
N PHE A 649 -4.89 21.70 2.77
CA PHE A 649 -4.96 20.79 1.62
C PHE A 649 -4.41 21.43 0.35
N GLU A 650 -4.58 22.74 0.15
CA GLU A 650 -3.93 23.48 -0.93
C GLU A 650 -2.41 23.44 -0.80
N TRP A 651 -1.85 23.75 0.38
CA TRP A 651 -0.41 23.72 0.60
C TRP A 651 0.17 22.32 0.37
N TRP A 652 -0.48 21.28 0.87
CA TRP A 652 -0.02 19.90 0.71
C TRP A 652 -0.06 19.46 -0.77
N ARG A 653 -1.16 19.73 -1.48
CA ARG A 653 -1.28 19.52 -2.94
C ARG A 653 -0.19 20.26 -3.70
N ASP A 654 0.05 21.53 -3.37
CA ASP A 654 0.98 22.35 -4.13
C ASP A 654 2.43 21.90 -3.91
N LEU A 655 2.78 21.40 -2.73
CA LEU A 655 4.10 20.79 -2.53
C LEU A 655 4.29 19.54 -3.39
N GLU A 656 3.30 18.65 -3.48
CA GLU A 656 3.34 17.45 -4.31
C GLU A 656 3.39 17.82 -5.80
N ARG A 657 2.48 18.69 -6.26
CA ARG A 657 2.36 19.09 -7.66
C ARG A 657 3.60 19.82 -8.19
N ASN A 658 4.30 20.55 -7.32
CA ASN A 658 5.56 21.21 -7.64
C ASN A 658 6.78 20.29 -7.41
N ASP A 659 6.56 19.01 -7.14
CA ASP A 659 7.57 17.97 -6.96
C ASP A 659 8.53 18.31 -5.78
N LEU A 660 8.05 19.08 -4.80
CA LEU A 660 8.80 19.50 -3.60
C LEU A 660 8.64 18.50 -2.45
N LEU A 661 7.55 17.74 -2.44
CA LEU A 661 7.24 16.71 -1.47
C LEU A 661 7.24 15.32 -2.11
N TYR A 662 7.96 14.37 -1.51
CA TYR A 662 7.74 12.96 -1.75
C TYR A 662 6.65 12.44 -0.82
N ASP A 663 5.49 12.10 -1.37
CA ASP A 663 4.43 11.38 -0.66
C ASP A 663 4.59 9.85 -0.86
N PRO A 664 4.87 9.08 0.19
CA PRO A 664 4.90 7.63 0.12
C PRO A 664 3.51 6.97 0.22
N GLY A 665 2.44 7.76 0.42
CA GLY A 665 1.06 7.28 0.51
C GLY A 665 0.52 7.13 1.93
N VAL A 666 -0.70 6.57 2.03
CA VAL A 666 -1.51 6.52 3.26
C VAL A 666 -0.81 5.73 4.37
N GLU A 667 -0.61 6.39 5.52
CA GLU A 667 0.06 5.86 6.71
C GLU A 667 1.48 5.31 6.48
N ALA A 668 2.10 5.56 5.33
CA ALA A 668 3.42 5.03 4.92
C ALA A 668 4.63 5.73 5.61
N ARG A 669 4.55 5.92 6.94
CA ARG A 669 5.55 6.63 7.75
C ARG A 669 6.92 5.96 7.77
N ARG A 670 7.00 4.65 7.53
CA ARG A 670 8.29 3.96 7.40
C ARG A 670 8.99 4.40 6.12
N ASP A 671 8.26 4.47 5.02
CA ASP A 671 8.83 4.75 3.70
C ASP A 671 9.18 6.25 3.58
N ALA A 672 8.40 7.16 4.21
CA ALA A 672 8.79 8.57 4.40
C ALA A 672 10.14 8.69 5.13
N ARG A 673 10.29 7.97 6.25
CA ARG A 673 11.54 7.97 7.02
C ARG A 673 12.70 7.43 6.22
N GLU A 674 12.49 6.36 5.45
CA GLU A 674 13.53 5.76 4.64
C GLU A 674 13.98 6.72 3.52
N ALA A 675 13.06 7.43 2.87
CA ALA A 675 13.40 8.47 1.89
C ALA A 675 14.24 9.62 2.50
N PHE A 676 13.92 10.06 3.71
CA PHE A 676 14.74 11.04 4.44
C PHE A 676 16.12 10.49 4.80
N LEU A 677 16.17 9.29 5.38
CA LEU A 677 17.41 8.66 5.80
C LEU A 677 18.33 8.38 4.62
N ASP A 678 17.80 7.97 3.47
CA ASP A 678 18.60 7.72 2.27
C ASP A 678 19.04 9.02 1.55
N GLY A 679 18.71 10.19 2.11
CA GLY A 679 19.08 11.50 1.58
C GLY A 679 18.28 11.91 0.33
N ARG A 680 17.20 11.18 0.00
CA ARG A 680 16.30 11.53 -1.11
C ARG A 680 15.45 12.75 -0.78
N ALA A 681 15.09 12.94 0.49
CA ALA A 681 14.40 14.11 0.99
C ALA A 681 15.20 14.81 2.09
N ALA A 682 15.27 16.14 2.07
CA ALA A 682 16.04 16.91 3.06
C ALA A 682 15.27 17.22 4.36
N MET A 683 13.95 17.17 4.33
CA MET A 683 13.08 17.41 5.49
C MET A 683 12.06 16.28 5.64
N LEU A 684 11.67 15.97 6.87
CA LEU A 684 10.72 14.93 7.23
C LEU A 684 9.77 15.42 8.32
N VAL A 685 8.47 15.29 8.11
CA VAL A 685 7.49 15.41 9.21
C VAL A 685 7.17 14.02 9.77
N ASP A 686 7.41 13.81 11.06
CA ASP A 686 7.04 12.58 11.78
C ASP A 686 6.83 12.86 13.28
N SER A 687 6.45 11.82 14.04
CA SER A 687 6.27 11.87 15.49
C SER A 687 7.60 12.18 16.21
N SER A 688 7.55 12.99 17.26
CA SER A 688 8.68 13.19 18.19
C SER A 688 9.16 11.90 18.87
N SER A 689 8.31 10.87 18.94
CA SER A 689 8.72 9.55 19.44
C SER A 689 9.69 8.81 18.51
N SER A 690 9.83 9.26 17.26
CA SER A 690 10.81 8.74 16.29
C SER A 690 12.18 9.41 16.42
N ALA A 691 12.35 10.46 17.22
CA ALA A 691 13.55 11.31 17.16
C ALA A 691 14.85 10.54 17.37
N ALA A 692 14.90 9.67 18.37
CA ALA A 692 16.09 8.87 18.65
C ALA A 692 16.45 7.92 17.49
N SER A 693 15.46 7.35 16.79
CA SER A 693 15.72 6.44 15.67
C SER A 693 16.07 7.18 14.39
N VAL A 694 15.45 8.33 14.12
CA VAL A 694 15.76 9.18 12.96
C VAL A 694 17.16 9.79 13.09
N VAL A 695 17.49 10.40 14.23
CA VAL A 695 18.82 11.02 14.46
C VAL A 695 19.93 9.98 14.41
N ARG A 696 19.75 8.81 15.05
CA ARG A 696 20.72 7.71 14.95
C ARG A 696 20.85 7.19 13.54
N GLY A 697 19.73 6.96 12.86
CA GLY A 697 19.71 6.44 11.48
C GLY A 697 20.39 7.37 10.49
N ALA A 698 20.30 8.69 10.71
CA ALA A 698 21.00 9.71 9.92
C ALA A 698 22.51 9.68 10.18
N ALA A 699 22.92 9.64 11.45
CA ALA A 699 24.33 9.53 11.82
C ALA A 699 24.98 8.25 11.26
N ASP A 700 24.27 7.12 11.30
CA ASP A 700 24.71 5.85 10.72
C ASP A 700 24.89 5.93 9.19
N ARG A 701 24.13 6.82 8.52
CA ARG A 701 24.23 7.13 7.08
C ARG A 701 25.14 8.32 6.78
N GLY A 702 25.79 8.88 7.80
CA GLY A 702 26.84 9.88 7.64
C GLY A 702 26.38 11.32 7.47
N PHE A 703 25.18 11.68 7.95
CA PHE A 703 24.75 13.08 8.01
C PHE A 703 24.12 13.46 9.36
N THR A 704 24.10 14.75 9.65
CA THR A 704 23.50 15.31 10.86
C THR A 704 22.01 15.58 10.64
N ALA A 705 21.14 14.89 11.38
CA ALA A 705 19.71 15.20 11.43
C ALA A 705 19.37 15.97 12.71
N GLU A 706 18.63 17.07 12.55
CA GLU A 706 18.17 17.93 13.63
C GLU A 706 16.63 18.01 13.65
N VAL A 707 16.09 18.61 14.72
CA VAL A 707 14.65 18.66 14.97
C VAL A 707 14.21 20.12 15.09
N GLY A 708 13.40 20.56 14.14
CA GLY A 708 12.64 21.80 14.15
C GLY A 708 11.21 21.62 14.64
N ARG A 709 10.53 22.76 14.84
CA ARG A 709 9.12 22.79 15.20
C ARG A 709 8.27 22.26 14.04
N TYR A 710 7.13 21.68 14.37
CA TYR A 710 6.11 21.32 13.40
C TYR A 710 5.66 22.57 12.62
N PRO A 711 5.59 22.52 11.29
CA PRO A 711 5.26 23.70 10.52
C PRO A 711 3.82 24.16 10.78
N ALA A 712 3.63 25.45 11.06
CA ALA A 712 2.32 26.04 11.25
C ALA A 712 1.78 26.68 9.96
N PRO A 713 0.45 26.72 9.76
CA PRO A 713 -0.13 27.36 8.58
C PRO A 713 0.14 28.87 8.48
N GLU A 714 0.43 29.51 9.61
CA GLU A 714 0.76 30.93 9.73
C GLU A 714 1.86 31.12 10.79
N SER A 715 2.36 32.36 10.93
CA SER A 715 3.36 32.69 11.95
C SER A 715 2.82 32.59 13.38
N SER A 716 1.50 32.79 13.57
CA SER A 716 0.84 32.55 14.85
C SER A 716 0.66 31.05 15.10
N ARG A 717 0.90 30.63 16.34
CA ARG A 717 0.80 29.22 16.75
C ARG A 717 0.03 29.15 18.07
N GLU A 718 -1.14 28.53 18.02
CA GLU A 718 -1.89 28.23 19.25
C GLU A 718 -1.31 26.99 19.96
N GLY A 719 -0.81 26.01 19.19
CA GLY A 719 -0.10 24.86 19.74
C GLY A 719 -0.32 23.56 18.98
N VAL A 720 -0.14 22.44 19.67
CA VAL A 720 -0.28 21.08 19.13
C VAL A 720 -1.16 20.21 20.03
N VAL A 721 -1.76 19.17 19.43
CA VAL A 721 -2.57 18.18 20.14
C VAL A 721 -1.71 16.96 20.45
N VAL A 722 -1.96 16.32 21.59
CA VAL A 722 -1.26 15.05 21.89
C VAL A 722 -1.81 13.90 21.06
N GLY A 723 -0.92 13.11 20.46
CA GLY A 723 -1.22 11.78 19.97
C GLY A 723 -0.80 10.70 20.96
N GLY A 724 -1.09 9.44 20.64
CA GLY A 724 -0.61 8.28 21.40
C GLY A 724 -1.72 7.62 22.21
N ALA A 725 -1.46 7.20 23.45
CA ALA A 725 -2.44 6.42 24.22
C ALA A 725 -2.43 6.70 25.72
N SER A 726 -3.56 6.35 26.35
CA SER A 726 -3.81 6.43 27.78
C SER A 726 -4.28 5.09 28.35
N LEU A 727 -4.21 4.96 29.68
CA LEU A 727 -4.59 3.78 30.44
C LEU A 727 -5.98 3.97 31.03
N TRP A 728 -6.89 3.08 30.65
CA TRP A 728 -8.27 3.04 31.08
C TRP A 728 -8.48 1.92 32.09
N VAL A 729 -9.27 2.17 33.14
CA VAL A 729 -9.58 1.20 34.18
C VAL A 729 -11.03 0.75 34.05
N ALA A 730 -11.23 -0.56 33.88
CA ALA A 730 -12.56 -1.12 33.69
C ALA A 730 -13.44 -0.95 34.95
N ASP A 731 -14.69 -0.56 34.76
CA ASP A 731 -15.66 -0.42 35.84
C ASP A 731 -16.20 -1.79 36.32
N GLY A 732 -16.33 -2.77 35.42
CA GLY A 732 -16.91 -4.09 35.71
C GLY A 732 -16.06 -5.02 36.60
N VAL A 733 -14.85 -4.65 37.01
CA VAL A 733 -13.96 -5.51 37.83
C VAL A 733 -14.19 -5.35 39.34
N ALA A 734 -13.58 -6.19 40.18
CA ALA A 734 -13.71 -6.05 41.63
C ALA A 734 -13.00 -4.78 42.16
N SER A 735 -13.54 -4.11 43.18
CA SER A 735 -12.95 -2.89 43.76
C SER A 735 -11.48 -3.04 44.17
N ARG A 736 -11.09 -4.21 44.69
CA ARG A 736 -9.69 -4.51 45.01
C ARG A 736 -8.76 -4.49 43.79
N LYS A 737 -9.25 -4.95 42.62
CA LYS A 737 -8.49 -4.91 41.36
C LYS A 737 -8.38 -3.48 40.83
N ARG A 738 -9.43 -2.66 40.96
CA ARG A 738 -9.37 -1.22 40.62
C ARG A 738 -8.36 -0.46 41.49
N ALA A 739 -8.38 -0.70 42.81
CA ALA A 739 -7.41 -0.09 43.72
C ALA A 739 -5.96 -0.51 43.39
N ALA A 740 -5.74 -1.80 43.15
CA ALA A 740 -4.44 -2.33 42.71
C ALA A 740 -4.00 -1.76 41.34
N ALA A 741 -4.93 -1.54 40.41
CA ALA A 741 -4.66 -0.87 39.15
C ALA A 741 -4.27 0.59 39.35
N GLY A 742 -4.95 1.31 40.25
CA GLY A 742 -4.61 2.68 40.62
C GLY A 742 -3.22 2.79 41.24
N GLU A 743 -2.83 1.84 42.09
CA GLU A 743 -1.49 1.75 42.67
C GLU A 743 -0.42 1.58 41.59
N PHE A 744 -0.62 0.64 40.66
CA PHE A 744 0.29 0.43 39.53
C PHE A 744 0.37 1.66 38.61
N ILE A 745 -0.76 2.25 38.23
CA ILE A 745 -0.81 3.43 37.37
C ILE A 745 -0.11 4.62 38.02
N ALA A 746 -0.35 4.85 39.32
CA ALA A 746 0.32 5.90 40.08
C ALA A 746 1.84 5.68 40.15
N TRP A 747 2.29 4.44 40.34
CA TRP A 747 3.72 4.10 40.33
C TRP A 747 4.35 4.30 38.95
N LEU A 748 3.69 3.81 37.89
CA LEU A 748 4.18 3.86 36.52
C LEU A 748 4.34 5.30 35.99
N THR A 749 3.55 6.22 36.53
CA THR A 749 3.55 7.65 36.15
C THR A 749 4.45 8.52 37.02
N ARG A 750 5.20 7.96 37.96
CA ARG A 750 6.18 8.70 38.76
C ARG A 750 7.32 9.28 37.91
N PRO A 751 7.97 10.37 38.35
CA PRO A 751 9.04 11.02 37.59
C PRO A 751 10.18 10.07 37.18
N GLU A 752 10.59 9.16 38.06
CA GLU A 752 11.72 8.24 37.80
C GLU A 752 11.39 7.22 36.71
N GLN A 753 10.18 6.66 36.75
CA GLN A 753 9.66 5.68 35.80
C GLN A 753 9.41 6.36 34.45
N GLN A 754 8.81 7.55 34.45
CA GLN A 754 8.59 8.36 33.26
C GLN A 754 9.90 8.84 32.62
N ARG A 755 10.94 9.13 33.42
CA ARG A 755 12.29 9.43 32.91
C ARG A 755 12.86 8.22 32.17
N ARG A 756 12.77 7.02 32.76
CA ARG A 756 13.24 5.77 32.14
C ARG A 756 12.46 5.45 30.86
N TRP A 757 11.14 5.62 30.89
CA TRP A 757 10.26 5.46 29.75
C TRP A 757 10.63 6.41 28.60
N HIS A 758 10.75 7.71 28.89
CA HIS A 758 11.14 8.72 27.91
C HIS A 758 12.49 8.39 27.25
N ARG A 759 13.52 8.13 28.05
CA ARG A 759 14.88 7.86 27.52
C ARG A 759 14.96 6.64 26.61
N ARG A 760 14.15 5.61 26.87
CA ARG A 760 14.18 4.38 26.08
C ARG A 760 13.21 4.39 24.90
N THR A 761 12.16 5.20 24.94
CA THR A 761 11.07 5.13 23.94
C THR A 761 10.87 6.39 23.12
N GLY A 762 11.42 7.53 23.57
CA GLY A 762 11.20 8.85 22.98
C GLY A 762 9.85 9.49 23.28
N TYR A 763 8.90 8.78 23.92
CA TYR A 763 7.61 9.38 24.28
C TYR A 763 7.74 10.43 25.37
N PHE A 764 6.84 11.42 25.37
CA PHE A 764 6.82 12.44 26.41
C PHE A 764 6.53 11.82 27.77
N PRO A 765 7.27 12.23 28.82
CA PRO A 765 6.90 11.92 30.18
C PRO A 765 5.65 12.71 30.55
N VAL A 766 4.69 12.04 31.14
CA VAL A 766 3.38 12.64 31.45
C VAL A 766 3.38 13.43 32.76
N HIS A 767 4.44 13.32 33.55
CA HIS A 767 4.58 13.97 34.86
C HIS A 767 5.48 15.20 34.77
N ARG A 768 5.01 16.36 35.29
CA ARG A 768 5.67 17.68 35.12
C ARG A 768 7.13 17.72 35.57
N ARG A 769 7.44 17.15 36.75
CA ARG A 769 8.81 17.12 37.30
C ARG A 769 9.82 16.33 36.47
N THR A 770 9.36 15.46 35.57
CA THR A 770 10.27 14.61 34.79
C THR A 770 11.12 15.43 33.83
N ARG A 771 10.58 16.53 33.29
CA ARG A 771 11.35 17.43 32.42
C ARG A 771 12.53 18.06 33.17
N ASP A 772 12.30 18.48 34.40
CA ASP A 772 13.37 19.07 35.22
C ASP A 772 14.43 18.02 35.56
N LEU A 773 14.03 16.78 35.89
CA LEU A 773 14.97 15.66 36.07
C LEU A 773 15.80 15.36 34.81
N LEU A 774 15.17 15.39 33.63
CA LEU A 774 15.87 15.18 32.35
C LEU A 774 16.87 16.31 32.09
N ARG A 775 16.50 17.56 32.38
CA ARG A 775 17.39 18.73 32.25
C ARG A 775 18.57 18.64 33.21
N ASP A 776 18.32 18.33 34.48
CA ASP A 776 19.37 18.21 35.50
C ASP A 776 20.37 17.08 35.19
N ASP A 777 19.89 16.01 34.54
CA ASP A 777 20.73 14.91 34.07
C ASP A 777 21.50 15.24 32.77
N GLY A 778 21.34 16.43 32.17
CA GLY A 778 22.01 16.82 30.92
C GLY A 778 21.39 16.24 29.64
N TRP A 779 20.20 15.63 29.72
CA TRP A 779 19.58 14.93 28.58
C TRP A 779 19.33 15.83 27.36
N PHE A 780 18.90 17.07 27.59
CA PHE A 780 18.62 18.00 26.50
C PHE A 780 19.87 18.62 25.89
N ASP A 781 21.00 18.61 26.61
CA ASP A 781 22.29 19.01 26.04
C ASP A 781 22.83 17.91 25.11
N GLU A 782 22.64 16.64 25.50
CA GLU A 782 23.02 15.49 24.68
C GLU A 782 22.06 15.28 23.50
N HIS A 783 20.77 15.60 23.68
CA HIS A 783 19.71 15.36 22.69
C HIS A 783 18.81 16.61 22.52
N PRO A 784 19.33 17.69 21.91
CA PRO A 784 18.65 18.98 21.81
C PRO A 784 17.30 18.91 21.09
N GLY A 785 17.14 18.00 20.13
CA GLY A 785 15.89 17.84 19.40
C GLY A 785 14.69 17.46 20.28
N PHE A 786 14.90 16.77 21.41
CA PHE A 786 13.80 16.53 22.35
C PHE A 786 13.34 17.83 23.02
N ALA A 787 14.25 18.78 23.32
CA ALA A 787 13.88 20.05 23.93
C ALA A 787 12.90 20.82 23.05
N VAL A 788 13.13 20.86 21.73
CA VAL A 788 12.23 21.49 20.75
C VAL A 788 10.82 20.91 20.82
N ALA A 789 10.71 19.58 20.85
CA ALA A 789 9.42 18.90 20.93
C ALA A 789 8.69 19.20 22.27
N PHE A 790 9.43 19.29 23.38
CA PHE A 790 8.90 19.64 24.71
C PHE A 790 8.44 21.10 24.78
N ASP A 791 9.25 22.01 24.25
CA ASP A 791 8.96 23.44 24.29
C ASP A 791 7.74 23.74 23.41
N GLN A 792 7.65 23.12 22.22
CA GLN A 792 6.45 23.18 21.38
C GLN A 792 5.19 22.73 22.12
N LEU A 793 5.26 21.65 22.91
CA LEU A 793 4.11 21.17 23.69
C LEU A 793 3.80 22.10 24.86
N ALA A 794 4.81 22.62 25.56
CA ALA A 794 4.66 23.47 26.74
C ALA A 794 4.16 24.89 26.41
N GLU A 795 4.31 25.32 25.16
CA GLU A 795 3.81 26.60 24.64
C GLU A 795 2.39 26.49 24.07
N THR A 796 1.77 25.31 24.08
CA THR A 796 0.39 25.14 23.63
C THR A 796 -0.59 25.86 24.56
N ASP A 797 -1.37 26.78 23.99
CA ASP A 797 -2.49 27.44 24.67
C ASP A 797 -3.64 26.46 24.91
N ASP A 798 -4.35 26.58 26.03
CA ASP A 798 -5.43 25.66 26.40
C ASP A 798 -6.78 26.08 25.79
N THR A 799 -7.02 25.66 24.55
CA THR A 799 -8.25 25.96 23.79
C THR A 799 -8.98 24.67 23.36
N PRO A 800 -10.26 24.74 22.94
CA PRO A 800 -10.93 23.59 22.34
C PRO A 800 -10.18 22.94 21.18
N ALA A 801 -9.49 23.74 20.35
CA ALA A 801 -8.71 23.25 19.22
C ALA A 801 -7.52 22.39 19.69
N THR A 802 -6.72 22.90 20.62
CA THR A 802 -5.48 22.27 21.10
C THR A 802 -5.72 21.17 22.14
N ARG A 803 -6.87 21.15 22.82
CA ARG A 803 -7.30 19.98 23.59
C ARG A 803 -7.60 18.78 22.70
N GLY A 804 -7.78 18.96 21.39
CA GLY A 804 -8.00 17.90 20.40
C GLY A 804 -9.44 17.39 20.35
N ALA A 805 -9.78 16.70 19.27
CA ALA A 805 -11.15 16.26 19.01
C ALA A 805 -11.59 15.02 19.79
N ARG A 806 -12.88 14.97 20.11
CA ARG A 806 -13.55 13.81 20.71
C ARG A 806 -14.83 13.51 19.94
N VAL A 807 -14.71 12.64 18.95
CA VAL A 807 -15.83 12.18 18.13
C VAL A 807 -15.87 10.66 18.08
N GLY A 808 -17.07 10.07 17.93
CA GLY A 808 -17.25 8.62 17.97
C GLY A 808 -16.52 7.87 16.85
N PRO A 809 -16.84 8.11 15.57
CA PRO A 809 -16.28 7.39 14.43
C PRO A 809 -14.91 7.94 13.99
N PHE A 810 -14.08 8.43 14.93
CA PHE A 810 -12.88 9.20 14.59
C PHE A 810 -11.88 8.43 13.72
N THR A 811 -11.72 7.12 13.94
CA THR A 811 -10.88 6.29 13.06
C THR A 811 -11.37 6.29 11.60
N THR A 812 -12.68 6.29 11.40
CA THR A 812 -13.29 6.38 10.06
C THR A 812 -13.08 7.76 9.46
N VAL A 813 -13.16 8.81 10.27
CA VAL A 813 -12.86 10.18 9.81
C VAL A 813 -11.41 10.31 9.35
N ARG A 814 -10.45 9.71 10.08
CA ARG A 814 -9.04 9.67 9.64
C ARG A 814 -8.87 9.01 8.27
N THR A 815 -9.61 7.93 8.02
CA THR A 815 -9.63 7.25 6.71
C THR A 815 -10.19 8.17 5.62
N ILE A 816 -11.34 8.81 5.84
CA ILE A 816 -11.94 9.75 4.88
C ILE A 816 -10.98 10.88 4.51
N VAL A 817 -10.31 11.47 5.51
CA VAL A 817 -9.32 12.54 5.29
C VAL A 817 -8.13 12.06 4.46
N SER A 818 -7.65 10.83 4.71
CA SER A 818 -6.50 10.28 3.98
C SER A 818 -6.87 9.89 2.55
N GLU A 819 -8.07 9.36 2.34
CA GLU A 819 -8.61 9.06 1.00
C GLU A 819 -8.82 10.35 0.20
N GLY A 820 -9.42 11.39 0.79
CA GLY A 820 -9.60 12.68 0.12
C GLY A 820 -8.28 13.34 -0.29
N LEU A 821 -7.23 13.25 0.53
CA LEU A 821 -5.90 13.71 0.11
C LEU A 821 -5.33 12.91 -1.07
N SER A 822 -5.58 11.60 -1.12
CA SER A 822 -5.15 10.77 -2.25
C SER A 822 -5.87 11.19 -3.54
N GLU A 823 -7.18 11.44 -3.48
CA GLU A 823 -7.94 11.96 -4.62
C GLU A 823 -7.44 13.34 -5.09
N LEU A 824 -6.99 14.18 -4.16
CA LEU A 824 -6.42 15.49 -4.47
C LEU A 824 -5.11 15.36 -5.25
N PHE A 825 -4.25 14.40 -4.89
CA PHE A 825 -3.02 14.08 -5.64
C PHE A 825 -3.30 13.43 -6.99
N ASP A 826 -4.39 12.66 -7.11
CA ASP A 826 -4.89 12.12 -8.39
C ASP A 826 -5.49 13.21 -9.32
N GLY A 827 -5.47 14.49 -8.89
CA GLY A 827 -5.83 15.65 -9.70
C GLY A 827 -7.30 16.07 -9.60
N ARG A 828 -8.03 15.57 -8.59
CA ARG A 828 -9.40 16.03 -8.30
C ARG A 828 -9.38 17.49 -7.81
N ASP A 829 -10.44 18.23 -8.11
CA ASP A 829 -10.61 19.62 -7.69
C ASP A 829 -10.66 19.76 -6.16
N LEU A 830 -9.93 20.75 -5.61
CA LEU A 830 -9.78 20.96 -4.17
C LEU A 830 -11.12 21.19 -3.48
N ASP A 831 -11.91 22.15 -3.96
CA ASP A 831 -13.18 22.52 -3.34
C ASP A 831 -14.15 21.32 -3.36
N ALA A 832 -14.15 20.55 -4.46
CA ALA A 832 -14.95 19.33 -4.57
C ALA A 832 -14.51 18.22 -3.59
N VAL A 833 -13.19 18.02 -3.41
CA VAL A 833 -12.63 17.05 -2.45
C VAL A 833 -13.01 17.44 -1.02
N LEU A 834 -12.79 18.70 -0.64
CA LEU A 834 -13.10 19.19 0.71
C LEU A 834 -14.59 19.06 1.04
N ALA A 835 -15.47 19.47 0.12
CA ALA A 835 -16.91 19.34 0.30
C ALA A 835 -17.35 17.87 0.42
N THR A 836 -16.73 16.97 -0.37
CA THR A 836 -17.01 15.53 -0.30
C THR A 836 -16.57 14.95 1.05
N MET A 837 -15.39 15.33 1.55
CA MET A 837 -14.91 14.88 2.86
C MET A 837 -15.84 15.35 3.97
N ASP A 838 -16.25 16.62 3.99
CA ASP A 838 -17.17 17.14 5.01
C ASP A 838 -18.54 16.43 4.96
N GLU A 839 -19.09 16.19 3.77
CA GLU A 839 -20.35 15.44 3.63
C GLU A 839 -20.23 14.01 4.19
N GLN A 840 -19.15 13.31 3.84
CA GLN A 840 -18.89 11.95 4.33
C GLN A 840 -18.67 11.92 5.85
N VAL A 841 -17.89 12.87 6.39
CA VAL A 841 -17.66 12.98 7.83
C VAL A 841 -18.96 13.27 8.57
N SER A 842 -19.76 14.24 8.11
CA SER A 842 -21.07 14.54 8.68
C SER A 842 -22.02 13.35 8.66
N ALA A 843 -22.02 12.56 7.57
CA ALA A 843 -22.80 11.33 7.50
C ALA A 843 -22.36 10.33 8.57
N ARG A 844 -21.05 10.09 8.73
CA ARG A 844 -20.53 9.16 9.76
C ARG A 844 -20.80 9.62 11.18
N LEU A 845 -20.66 10.92 11.46
CA LEU A 845 -21.00 11.49 12.77
C LEU A 845 -22.49 11.27 13.09
N SER A 846 -23.36 11.52 12.12
CA SER A 846 -24.81 11.34 12.25
C SER A 846 -25.21 9.86 12.41
N GLU A 847 -24.59 8.95 11.66
CA GLU A 847 -24.79 7.51 11.80
C GLU A 847 -24.42 7.01 13.20
N TYR A 848 -23.28 7.48 13.72
CA TYR A 848 -22.83 7.13 15.06
C TYR A 848 -23.80 7.63 16.14
N GLU A 849 -24.20 8.91 16.08
CA GLU A 849 -25.17 9.50 17.03
C GLU A 849 -26.47 8.68 17.09
N ASN A 850 -27.02 8.33 15.93
CA ASN A 850 -28.24 7.52 15.83
C ASN A 850 -28.09 6.08 16.36
N ALA A 851 -26.87 5.54 16.36
CA ALA A 851 -26.58 4.21 16.89
C ALA A 851 -26.44 4.21 18.41
N THR A 852 -25.95 5.31 19.00
CA THR A 852 -25.79 5.48 20.45
C THR A 852 -27.05 5.94 21.18
N ASP A 853 -27.99 6.60 20.50
CA ASP A 853 -29.30 7.00 21.05
C ASP A 853 -30.31 5.84 21.18
N ARG A 854 -29.93 4.63 20.74
CA ARG A 854 -30.72 3.39 20.86
C ARG A 854 -30.21 2.50 21.98
#